data_AF-A0AAU2G2X1-F1
#
_entry.id   AF-A0AAU2G2X1-F1
#
_cell.length_a   1.000
_cell.length_b   1.000
_cell.length_c   1.000
_cell.angle_alpha   90.00
_cell.angle_beta   90.00
_cell.angle_gamma   90.00
#
_symmetry.space_group_name_H-M   'P 1'
#
loop_
_entity.id
_entity.type
_entity.pdbx_description
1 polymer ?
#
loop_
_entity_poly.entity_id
_entity_poly.type
_entity_poly.pdbx_seq_one_letter_code
_entity_poly.pdbx_strand_id
1 'polypeptide(L)'
;MTVWTLHRLPIVVPPLPGEALDSWLEAYARRLLVTSHAFLRFLGLPGARPSQITQRLTDQQRDRLHQATGVGKRDLTALTLEPFDGITVSFHPNKRGMGRPPTWRYFGSHSRFCPGCLNDAMGRWQLAWRQPWSFACPVHRCLLLERCPSCGQPVRAHGTRDDGPSQPALCTRGRHRAEGPRRLRIVCEYRLGEAAAPALPDGGLVLAAQQHVTPLLDDVLLHPEPAQTRLLDLYALGWRALAGLATDLDSAPPSVHRVLEETGGQLPSQASTLDATDVRSIAIGTAIARLAIPDPDPMEPAALEWIMQADHRLSPEISPSARAFNWKRTSPRLAGHALSRYDSELTLIPRLRYGTATPQPYWRELTDAQLQRRATAVPAKLWPSWTMRLLTPRLANCRSADRFRKAASAMLLMPGSRLDYAPAAAVLGHRVSQRDRIAAFRMLDGYPYTPLASALAQLAWALDLHGAPIDYSRRRRQVFRPDTIALDECALRHVCNRIDGPQVSPGTLSHLRWCLLALLLGADPEPETATLAARNHFRQHMPPEFEQFLHDQAEANLAKVRINEPVRWEPPPEWARVPHWPGHDDTSIDRAHAASLAAPSPLERQLAKELGLTTTHLRLYSESRRLTIPPLAPGQRRARRASGRTRGKGVPRVGPLAPASVRELYLEQRMTQQQIAELVGCSHSTVGNAIREAGVPMRQRRPRGALERAVSRTWLENEYQHKGRSTPDIAQELRLHKADVMRLVKKWDIPKNPNGHGQHCQPFARLNVTLSPPMQAVSRTRNCVQRLRHIIETAQHRNIQSAAVALGVQWSSLNYQLKRIEETAGFTIIERSRPLTVTEGGREFLIEAERLLTLLDDDGP
;
A
#
# COMPACT_ATOMS: atom_id res chain seq x y z
N MET A 1 -63.07 -2.64 -1.64
CA MET A 1 -63.83 -1.37 -1.79
C MET A 1 -63.50 -0.47 -0.61
N THR A 2 -62.91 0.70 -0.82
CA THR A 2 -62.62 1.66 0.26
C THR A 2 -63.91 2.34 0.72
N VAL A 3 -64.18 2.32 2.03
CA VAL A 3 -65.36 2.92 2.66
C VAL A 3 -65.39 4.43 2.37
N TRP A 4 -66.56 4.94 1.96
CA TRP A 4 -66.75 6.36 1.70
C TRP A 4 -66.65 7.17 3.01
N THR A 5 -65.97 8.32 2.99
CA THR A 5 -65.85 9.19 4.16
C THR A 5 -66.27 10.61 3.80
N LEU A 6 -66.74 11.39 4.78
CA LEU A 6 -67.13 12.80 4.60
C LEU A 6 -65.99 13.70 4.08
N HIS A 7 -64.75 13.24 4.18
CA HIS A 7 -63.57 13.98 3.73
C HIS A 7 -63.09 13.57 2.34
N ARG A 8 -63.69 12.53 1.73
CA ARG A 8 -63.32 12.04 0.40
C ARG A 8 -63.96 12.89 -0.69
N LEU A 9 -63.18 13.25 -1.69
CA LEU A 9 -63.64 13.97 -2.87
C LEU A 9 -64.57 13.09 -3.73
N PRO A 10 -65.66 13.67 -4.26
CA PRO A 10 -66.61 12.91 -5.07
C PRO A 10 -66.09 12.56 -6.46
N ILE A 11 -65.16 13.35 -6.99
CA ILE A 11 -64.51 13.11 -8.28
C ILE A 11 -63.22 12.35 -8.03
N VAL A 12 -63.06 11.17 -8.61
CA VAL A 12 -61.85 10.34 -8.47
C VAL A 12 -61.05 10.36 -9.76
N VAL A 13 -59.75 10.62 -9.65
CA VAL A 13 -58.78 10.46 -10.74
C VAL A 13 -57.75 9.42 -10.29
N PRO A 14 -57.75 8.20 -10.87
CA PRO A 14 -56.77 7.19 -10.49
C PRO A 14 -55.37 7.57 -10.98
N PRO A 15 -54.31 7.25 -10.22
CA PRO A 15 -52.94 7.31 -10.72
C PRO A 15 -52.73 6.26 -11.82
N LEU A 16 -51.89 6.58 -12.80
CA LEU A 16 -51.43 5.60 -13.80
C LEU A 16 -50.21 4.82 -13.29
N PRO A 17 -49.96 3.59 -13.78
CA PRO A 17 -48.74 2.86 -13.48
C PRO A 17 -47.50 3.69 -13.87
N GLY A 18 -46.53 3.80 -12.94
CA GLY A 18 -45.29 4.53 -13.15
C GLY A 18 -45.42 6.06 -13.16
N GLU A 19 -46.60 6.63 -12.91
CA GLU A 19 -46.81 8.07 -12.94
C GLU A 19 -46.11 8.82 -11.79
N ALA A 20 -45.64 10.04 -12.04
CA ALA A 20 -45.14 10.91 -10.98
C ALA A 20 -46.25 11.66 -10.22
N LEU A 21 -46.03 11.92 -8.93
CA LEU A 21 -47.00 12.59 -8.08
C LEU A 21 -47.40 13.98 -8.59
N ASP A 22 -46.46 14.80 -9.07
CA ASP A 22 -46.77 16.12 -9.63
C ASP A 22 -47.60 16.05 -10.92
N SER A 23 -47.43 14.99 -11.73
CA SER A 23 -48.28 14.72 -12.88
C SER A 23 -49.69 14.35 -12.46
N TRP A 24 -49.82 13.43 -11.50
CA TRP A 24 -51.12 12.97 -11.03
C TRP A 24 -51.92 14.11 -10.39
N LEU A 25 -51.26 14.93 -9.55
CA LEU A 25 -51.87 16.11 -8.94
C LEU A 25 -52.33 17.14 -9.99
N GLU A 26 -51.54 17.34 -11.04
CA GLU A 26 -51.91 18.26 -12.13
C GLU A 26 -53.08 17.71 -12.96
N ALA A 27 -53.10 16.40 -13.24
CA ALA A 27 -54.23 15.75 -13.91
C ALA A 27 -55.51 15.83 -13.08
N TYR A 28 -55.39 15.65 -11.76
CA TYR A 28 -56.51 15.80 -10.82
C TYR A 28 -57.02 17.24 -10.80
N ALA A 29 -56.12 18.22 -10.63
CA ALA A 29 -56.46 19.63 -10.62
C ALA A 29 -57.14 20.07 -11.93
N ARG A 30 -56.62 19.61 -13.07
CA ARG A 30 -57.23 19.83 -14.39
C ARG A 30 -58.65 19.26 -14.48
N ARG A 31 -58.88 18.05 -13.97
CA ARG A 31 -60.21 17.44 -13.92
C ARG A 31 -61.20 18.26 -13.08
N LEU A 32 -60.70 18.93 -12.04
CA LEU A 32 -61.45 19.84 -11.18
C LEU A 32 -61.48 21.30 -11.69
N LEU A 33 -60.87 21.61 -12.84
CA LEU A 33 -60.77 22.95 -13.41
C LEU A 33 -60.08 23.98 -12.47
N VAL A 34 -59.11 23.53 -11.67
CA VAL A 34 -58.32 24.36 -10.77
C VAL A 34 -56.82 24.19 -11.03
N THR A 35 -56.00 25.06 -10.45
CA THR A 35 -54.53 24.87 -10.45
C THR A 35 -54.12 23.85 -9.41
N SER A 36 -53.00 23.13 -9.62
CA SER A 36 -52.43 22.23 -8.60
C SER A 36 -52.18 22.91 -7.25
N HIS A 37 -51.88 24.21 -7.28
CA HIS A 37 -51.71 25.02 -6.07
C HIS A 37 -53.03 25.25 -5.32
N ALA A 38 -54.11 25.57 -6.05
CA ALA A 38 -55.44 25.71 -5.47
C ALA A 38 -55.94 24.38 -4.92
N PHE A 39 -55.69 23.28 -5.65
CA PHE A 39 -56.02 21.93 -5.21
C PHE A 39 -55.29 21.54 -3.91
N LEU A 40 -53.96 21.70 -3.85
CA LEU A 40 -53.20 21.42 -2.63
C LEU A 40 -53.64 22.31 -1.45
N ARG A 41 -53.97 23.59 -1.70
CA ARG A 41 -54.50 24.49 -0.66
C ARG A 41 -55.85 23.99 -0.12
N PHE A 42 -56.75 23.55 -1.01
CA PHE A 42 -58.05 22.97 -0.63
C PHE A 42 -57.87 21.73 0.25
N LEU A 43 -56.86 20.89 -0.03
CA LEU A 43 -56.51 19.73 0.78
C LEU A 43 -55.86 20.07 2.14
N GLY A 44 -55.70 21.35 2.47
CA GLY A 44 -55.04 21.81 3.69
C GLY A 44 -53.51 21.81 3.61
N LEU A 45 -52.93 21.90 2.41
CA LEU A 45 -51.49 21.87 2.16
C LEU A 45 -50.98 23.18 1.47
N PRO A 46 -51.23 24.39 2.02
CA PRO A 46 -50.98 25.68 1.33
C PRO A 46 -49.49 25.99 1.04
N GLY A 47 -48.55 25.27 1.66
CA GLY A 47 -47.11 25.42 1.46
C GLY A 47 -46.45 24.31 0.62
N ALA A 48 -47.22 23.28 0.22
CA ALA A 48 -46.69 22.17 -0.55
C ALA A 48 -46.37 22.61 -1.99
N ARG A 49 -45.19 22.23 -2.48
CA ARG A 49 -44.78 22.45 -3.87
C ARG A 49 -44.79 21.11 -4.60
N PRO A 50 -45.46 20.98 -5.76
CA PRO A 50 -45.52 19.71 -6.51
C PRO A 50 -44.15 19.06 -6.75
N SER A 51 -43.13 19.86 -7.09
CA SER A 51 -41.76 19.37 -7.27
C SER A 51 -41.11 18.80 -6.02
N GLN A 52 -41.46 19.30 -4.82
CA GLN A 52 -40.91 18.83 -3.55
C GLN A 52 -41.64 17.59 -3.05
N ILE A 53 -42.96 17.56 -3.14
CA ILE A 53 -43.74 16.40 -2.69
C ILE A 53 -43.56 15.18 -3.60
N THR A 54 -43.20 15.39 -4.87
CA THR A 54 -42.78 14.30 -5.78
C THR A 54 -41.45 13.68 -5.38
N GLN A 55 -40.59 14.41 -4.68
CA GLN A 55 -39.36 13.84 -4.12
C GLN A 55 -39.71 12.93 -2.94
N ARG A 56 -40.43 13.47 -1.96
CA ARG A 56 -40.85 12.73 -0.77
C ARG A 56 -42.06 13.40 -0.11
N LEU A 57 -43.04 12.59 0.29
CA LEU A 57 -44.18 13.05 1.09
C LEU A 57 -43.82 13.06 2.57
N THR A 58 -44.26 14.09 3.30
CA THR A 58 -44.34 14.01 4.76
C THR A 58 -45.53 13.14 5.17
N ASP A 59 -45.52 12.59 6.38
CA ASP A 59 -46.64 11.77 6.88
C ASP A 59 -47.97 12.55 6.84
N GLN A 60 -47.95 13.83 7.23
CA GLN A 60 -49.10 14.73 7.14
C GLN A 60 -49.61 14.87 5.70
N GLN A 61 -48.72 15.04 4.72
CA GLN A 61 -49.12 15.17 3.31
C GLN A 61 -49.70 13.87 2.77
N ARG A 62 -49.08 12.73 3.11
CA ARG A 62 -49.54 11.39 2.71
C ARG A 62 -50.92 11.09 3.27
N ASP A 63 -51.17 11.44 4.54
CA ASP A 63 -52.45 11.23 5.22
C ASP A 63 -53.56 12.07 4.62
N ARG A 64 -53.29 13.37 4.37
CA ARG A 64 -54.26 14.29 3.74
C ARG A 64 -54.65 13.83 2.33
N LEU A 65 -53.67 13.41 1.53
CA LEU A 65 -53.92 12.89 0.18
C LEU A 65 -54.70 11.57 0.23
N HIS A 66 -54.33 10.65 1.12
CA HIS A 66 -55.04 9.39 1.30
C HIS A 66 -56.50 9.60 1.69
N GLN A 67 -56.75 10.45 2.69
CA GLN A 67 -58.10 10.75 3.17
C GLN A 67 -58.97 11.40 2.10
N ALA A 68 -58.43 12.38 1.36
CA ALA A 68 -59.19 13.13 0.38
C ALA A 68 -59.42 12.38 -0.93
N THR A 69 -58.47 11.55 -1.38
CA THR A 69 -58.55 10.91 -2.70
C THR A 69 -58.93 9.43 -2.64
N GLY A 70 -58.74 8.79 -1.48
CA GLY A 70 -58.94 7.35 -1.30
C GLY A 70 -57.82 6.48 -1.88
N VAL A 71 -56.76 7.06 -2.44
CA VAL A 71 -55.57 6.34 -2.94
C VAL A 71 -54.78 5.81 -1.75
N GLY A 72 -54.30 4.56 -1.82
CA GLY A 72 -53.54 3.93 -0.72
C GLY A 72 -52.26 4.70 -0.39
N LYS A 73 -51.87 4.73 0.89
CA LYS A 73 -50.62 5.40 1.31
C LYS A 73 -49.38 4.83 0.60
N ARG A 74 -49.37 3.51 0.33
CA ARG A 74 -48.31 2.84 -0.44
C ARG A 74 -48.26 3.31 -1.88
N ASP A 75 -49.42 3.38 -2.55
CA ASP A 75 -49.52 3.85 -3.93
C ASP A 75 -49.07 5.31 -4.04
N LEU A 76 -49.45 6.16 -3.07
CA LEU A 76 -48.97 7.56 -3.01
C LEU A 76 -47.44 7.65 -2.87
N THR A 77 -46.82 6.79 -2.05
CA THR A 77 -45.36 6.71 -1.96
C THR A 77 -44.72 6.21 -3.27
N ALA A 78 -45.36 5.28 -3.98
CA ALA A 78 -44.88 4.79 -5.28
C ALA A 78 -44.91 5.84 -6.40
N LEU A 79 -45.69 6.92 -6.25
CA LEU A 79 -45.68 8.08 -7.15
C LEU A 79 -44.51 9.05 -6.88
N THR A 80 -43.65 8.77 -5.89
CA THR A 80 -42.55 9.65 -5.46
C THR A 80 -41.18 9.00 -5.62
N LEU A 81 -40.12 9.79 -5.49
CA LEU A 81 -38.74 9.30 -5.47
C LEU A 81 -38.32 8.68 -4.12
N GLU A 82 -39.21 8.65 -3.12
CA GLU A 82 -38.96 8.10 -1.78
C GLU A 82 -38.40 6.67 -1.81
N PRO A 83 -38.90 5.72 -2.64
CA PRO A 83 -38.35 4.36 -2.70
C PRO A 83 -36.91 4.25 -3.20
N PHE A 84 -36.35 5.34 -3.76
CA PHE A 84 -35.01 5.38 -4.33
C PHE A 84 -34.01 6.15 -3.46
N ASP A 85 -34.40 6.54 -2.24
CA ASP A 85 -33.52 7.21 -1.27
C ASP A 85 -32.30 6.35 -0.92
N GLY A 86 -31.13 6.97 -0.88
CA GLY A 86 -29.86 6.30 -0.68
C GLY A 86 -29.36 5.51 -1.89
N ILE A 87 -30.00 5.61 -3.06
CA ILE A 87 -29.62 4.86 -4.28
C ILE A 87 -29.38 5.85 -5.42
N THR A 88 -30.44 6.23 -6.14
CA THR A 88 -30.36 7.18 -7.25
C THR A 88 -30.64 8.61 -6.81
N VAL A 89 -31.28 8.78 -5.65
CA VAL A 89 -31.47 10.05 -4.95
C VAL A 89 -31.02 9.93 -3.50
N SER A 90 -30.82 11.05 -2.82
CA SER A 90 -30.54 11.04 -1.38
C SER A 90 -31.21 12.22 -0.72
N PHE A 91 -31.94 12.00 0.36
CA PHE A 91 -32.61 13.05 1.11
C PHE A 91 -31.82 13.42 2.37
N HIS A 92 -31.73 14.72 2.66
CA HIS A 92 -31.15 15.16 3.94
C HIS A 92 -32.14 14.92 5.08
N PRO A 93 -31.72 14.34 6.22
CA PRO A 93 -32.63 14.03 7.33
C PRO A 93 -33.37 15.27 7.87
N ASN A 94 -32.69 16.42 7.90
CA ASN A 94 -33.15 17.64 8.57
C ASN A 94 -33.14 18.89 7.67
N LYS A 95 -32.98 18.74 6.35
CA LYS A 95 -32.97 19.87 5.40
C LYS A 95 -33.84 19.56 4.19
N ARG A 96 -34.60 20.56 3.72
CA ARG A 96 -35.30 20.46 2.44
C ARG A 96 -34.29 20.51 1.31
N GLY A 97 -34.23 19.44 0.51
CA GLY A 97 -33.33 19.33 -0.64
C GLY A 97 -32.72 17.95 -0.76
N MET A 98 -32.22 17.63 -1.96
CA MET A 98 -31.50 16.38 -2.22
C MET A 98 -30.02 16.57 -1.92
N GLY A 99 -29.42 15.58 -1.24
CA GLY A 99 -27.98 15.42 -1.14
C GLY A 99 -27.39 14.83 -2.43
N ARG A 100 -26.08 14.60 -2.43
CA ARG A 100 -25.41 13.89 -3.53
C ARG A 100 -25.72 12.39 -3.41
N PRO A 101 -26.35 11.77 -4.42
CA PRO A 101 -26.57 10.33 -4.42
C PRO A 101 -25.26 9.53 -4.35
N PRO A 102 -25.28 8.29 -3.85
CA PRO A 102 -24.09 7.43 -3.87
C PRO A 102 -23.75 6.94 -5.29
N THR A 103 -24.75 6.74 -6.15
CA THR A 103 -24.56 6.24 -7.53
C THR A 103 -24.68 7.36 -8.58
N TRP A 104 -24.74 8.62 -8.17
CA TRP A 104 -24.88 9.75 -9.09
C TRP A 104 -24.46 11.07 -8.43
N ARG A 105 -23.99 12.07 -9.19
CA ARG A 105 -23.33 13.26 -8.62
C ARG A 105 -24.28 14.43 -8.30
N TYR A 106 -25.21 14.73 -9.22
CA TYR A 106 -26.16 15.83 -9.08
C TYR A 106 -27.39 15.59 -9.97
N PHE A 107 -28.59 15.70 -9.39
CA PHE A 107 -29.84 15.66 -10.15
C PHE A 107 -30.46 17.06 -10.17
N GLY A 108 -30.63 17.62 -11.38
CA GLY A 108 -31.32 18.89 -11.58
C GLY A 108 -32.80 18.77 -11.22
N SER A 109 -33.44 19.89 -10.86
CA SER A 109 -34.87 19.91 -10.48
C SER A 109 -35.85 19.85 -11.68
N HIS A 110 -35.38 19.49 -12.88
CA HIS A 110 -36.18 19.48 -14.10
C HIS A 110 -36.55 18.06 -14.53
N SER A 111 -37.75 17.92 -15.08
CA SER A 111 -38.21 16.63 -15.62
C SER A 111 -37.67 16.42 -17.03
N ARG A 112 -37.63 15.16 -17.44
CA ARG A 112 -37.49 14.75 -18.84
C ARG A 112 -38.86 14.39 -19.41
N PHE A 113 -38.94 14.25 -20.73
CA PHE A 113 -40.12 13.69 -21.40
C PHE A 113 -39.78 13.06 -22.75
N CYS A 114 -40.61 12.09 -23.14
CA CYS A 114 -40.73 11.63 -24.51
C CYS A 114 -41.97 12.27 -25.14
N PRO A 115 -41.88 12.93 -26.30
CA PRO A 115 -43.03 13.50 -27.00
C PRO A 115 -44.14 12.48 -27.28
N GLY A 116 -43.76 11.28 -27.76
CA GLY A 116 -44.69 10.18 -28.05
C GLY A 116 -45.43 9.70 -26.80
N CYS A 117 -44.72 9.26 -25.76
CA CYS A 117 -45.35 8.79 -24.52
C CYS A 117 -46.25 9.87 -23.88
N LEU A 118 -45.85 11.13 -23.96
CA LEU A 118 -46.64 12.21 -23.39
C LEU A 118 -47.95 12.41 -24.16
N ASN A 119 -47.96 12.19 -25.47
CA ASN A 119 -49.17 12.20 -26.29
C ASN A 119 -50.05 10.98 -26.01
N ASP A 120 -49.46 9.78 -26.02
CA ASP A 120 -50.14 8.50 -25.77
C ASP A 120 -50.83 8.47 -24.40
N ALA A 121 -50.18 9.07 -23.39
CA ALA A 121 -50.71 9.14 -22.03
C ALA A 121 -51.51 10.42 -21.74
N MET A 122 -51.95 11.18 -22.74
CA MET A 122 -52.75 12.41 -22.58
C MET A 122 -52.14 13.43 -21.59
N GLY A 123 -50.84 13.65 -21.67
CA GLY A 123 -50.12 14.60 -20.84
C GLY A 123 -49.77 14.10 -19.43
N ARG A 124 -49.82 12.79 -19.18
CA ARG A 124 -49.42 12.16 -17.91
C ARG A 124 -47.92 11.81 -17.96
N TRP A 125 -47.15 12.27 -16.98
CA TRP A 125 -45.69 12.16 -16.97
C TRP A 125 -45.19 11.05 -16.06
N GLN A 126 -44.20 10.30 -16.54
CA GLN A 126 -43.63 9.15 -15.85
C GLN A 126 -42.64 9.53 -14.74
N LEU A 127 -42.74 8.90 -13.57
CA LEU A 127 -41.81 9.06 -12.45
C LEU A 127 -40.36 8.75 -12.86
N ALA A 128 -40.16 7.75 -13.72
CA ALA A 128 -38.85 7.41 -14.27
C ALA A 128 -38.16 8.63 -14.91
N TRP A 129 -38.88 9.59 -15.47
CA TRP A 129 -38.30 10.81 -16.06
C TRP A 129 -37.73 11.81 -15.03
N ARG A 130 -37.91 11.54 -13.74
CA ARG A 130 -37.31 12.26 -12.61
C ARG A 130 -36.09 11.51 -12.05
N GLN A 131 -35.68 10.42 -12.68
CA GLN A 131 -34.49 9.65 -12.32
C GLN A 131 -33.31 10.05 -13.22
N PRO A 132 -32.08 10.14 -12.69
CA PRO A 132 -30.91 10.48 -13.48
C PRO A 132 -30.65 9.49 -14.62
N TRP A 133 -31.01 8.22 -14.43
CA TRP A 133 -30.77 7.10 -15.34
C TRP A 133 -31.78 6.93 -16.48
N SER A 134 -32.79 7.79 -16.56
CA SER A 134 -33.72 7.80 -17.70
C SER A 134 -33.27 8.86 -18.71
N PHE A 135 -32.72 8.41 -19.83
CA PHE A 135 -32.19 9.27 -20.89
C PHE A 135 -32.73 8.93 -22.29
N ALA A 136 -33.26 7.72 -22.50
CA ALA A 136 -33.92 7.33 -23.74
C ALA A 136 -35.32 6.75 -23.48
N CYS A 137 -36.18 6.84 -24.48
CA CYS A 137 -37.47 6.15 -24.50
C CYS A 137 -37.32 4.81 -25.24
N PRO A 138 -37.54 3.64 -24.58
CA PRO A 138 -37.49 2.36 -25.27
C PRO A 138 -38.68 2.13 -26.22
N VAL A 139 -39.82 2.80 -25.99
CA VAL A 139 -41.03 2.65 -26.79
C VAL A 139 -40.91 3.43 -28.11
N HIS A 140 -40.62 4.72 -28.03
CA HIS A 140 -40.51 5.60 -29.22
C HIS A 140 -39.08 5.72 -29.76
N ARG A 141 -38.13 4.99 -29.17
CA ARG A 141 -36.72 4.90 -29.59
C ARG A 141 -36.09 6.26 -29.86
N CYS A 142 -36.15 7.14 -28.86
CA CYS A 142 -35.62 8.50 -28.97
C CYS A 142 -34.96 8.96 -27.67
N LEU A 143 -34.04 9.94 -27.76
CA LEU A 143 -33.52 10.61 -26.59
C LEU A 143 -34.62 11.45 -25.92
N LEU A 144 -34.67 11.41 -24.60
CA LEU A 144 -35.61 12.24 -23.84
C LEU A 144 -35.21 13.71 -23.94
N LEU A 145 -36.20 14.59 -23.91
CA LEU A 145 -36.00 16.03 -23.94
C LEU A 145 -36.12 16.61 -22.52
N GLU A 146 -35.31 17.63 -22.20
CA GLU A 146 -35.34 18.35 -20.90
C GLU A 146 -35.86 19.79 -21.02
N ARG A 147 -35.89 20.33 -22.24
CA ARG A 147 -36.23 21.72 -22.50
C ARG A 147 -37.29 21.80 -23.59
N CYS A 148 -38.17 22.79 -23.47
CA CYS A 148 -39.12 23.10 -24.53
C CYS A 148 -38.36 23.74 -25.72
N PRO A 149 -38.55 23.25 -26.96
CA PRO A 149 -37.86 23.82 -28.14
C PRO A 149 -38.33 25.25 -28.45
N SER A 150 -39.55 25.64 -28.06
CA SER A 150 -40.06 26.99 -28.32
C SER A 150 -39.51 28.05 -27.33
N CYS A 151 -39.49 27.75 -26.03
CA CYS A 151 -39.09 28.74 -25.02
C CYS A 151 -37.71 28.49 -24.38
N GLY A 152 -37.06 27.36 -24.66
CA GLY A 152 -35.75 26.98 -24.12
C GLY A 152 -35.72 26.66 -22.62
N GLN A 153 -36.84 26.81 -21.92
CA GLN A 153 -36.94 26.60 -20.47
C GLN A 153 -37.00 25.10 -20.13
N PRO A 154 -36.45 24.67 -18.97
CA PRO A 154 -36.57 23.29 -18.51
C PRO A 154 -38.03 22.92 -18.26
N VAL A 155 -38.46 21.77 -18.78
CA VAL A 155 -39.86 21.35 -18.69
C VAL A 155 -40.26 20.88 -17.30
N ARG A 156 -41.56 20.95 -17.01
CA ARG A 156 -42.17 20.51 -15.74
C ARG A 156 -43.58 19.97 -16.05
N ALA A 157 -44.05 19.02 -15.24
CA ALA A 157 -45.41 18.51 -15.37
C ALA A 157 -46.48 19.47 -14.86
N HIS A 158 -46.14 20.34 -13.91
CA HIS A 158 -47.09 21.26 -13.25
C HIS A 158 -46.98 22.70 -13.75
N GLY A 159 -48.10 23.42 -13.67
CA GLY A 159 -48.25 24.84 -14.01
C GLY A 159 -47.63 25.83 -13.02
N THR A 160 -47.27 27.02 -13.50
CA THR A 160 -47.07 28.18 -12.62
C THR A 160 -48.42 28.74 -12.14
N ARG A 161 -48.43 29.34 -10.94
CA ARG A 161 -49.67 29.80 -10.27
C ARG A 161 -50.45 30.81 -11.12
N ASP A 162 -49.75 31.62 -11.88
CA ASP A 162 -50.27 32.82 -12.54
C ASP A 162 -50.91 32.51 -13.91
N ASP A 163 -50.79 31.26 -14.39
CA ASP A 163 -51.15 30.86 -15.75
C ASP A 163 -52.47 30.06 -15.85
N GLY A 164 -53.19 29.92 -14.73
CA GLY A 164 -54.44 29.13 -14.68
C GLY A 164 -54.23 27.60 -14.76
N PRO A 165 -55.31 26.81 -14.92
CA PRO A 165 -55.23 25.36 -15.04
C PRO A 165 -54.42 24.94 -16.27
N SER A 166 -53.51 23.98 -16.13
CA SER A 166 -52.73 23.50 -17.28
C SER A 166 -53.58 22.66 -18.24
N GLN A 167 -53.23 22.70 -19.52
CA GLN A 167 -53.73 21.78 -20.52
C GLN A 167 -52.76 20.57 -20.70
N PRO A 168 -53.27 19.38 -21.07
CA PRO A 168 -52.43 18.20 -21.21
C PRO A 168 -51.41 18.36 -22.34
N ALA A 169 -50.20 17.82 -22.15
CA ALA A 169 -49.11 17.80 -23.13
C ALA A 169 -48.64 19.18 -23.65
N LEU A 170 -49.04 20.28 -23.02
CA LEU A 170 -48.60 21.63 -23.35
C LEU A 170 -47.51 22.12 -22.39
N CYS A 171 -46.63 22.98 -22.91
CA CYS A 171 -45.57 23.59 -22.12
C CYS A 171 -46.17 24.51 -21.05
N THR A 172 -45.94 24.17 -19.79
CA THR A 172 -46.45 24.90 -18.62
C THR A 172 -45.58 26.09 -18.20
N ARG A 173 -44.57 26.44 -19.00
CA ARG A 173 -43.66 27.56 -18.74
C ARG A 173 -44.14 28.84 -19.38
N GLY A 174 -43.78 29.97 -18.78
CA GLY A 174 -43.90 31.26 -19.43
C GLY A 174 -42.71 31.55 -20.36
N ARG A 175 -42.93 32.41 -21.35
CA ARG A 175 -41.90 33.09 -22.14
C ARG A 175 -42.13 34.60 -22.09
N HIS A 176 -41.08 35.37 -22.31
CA HIS A 176 -41.23 36.82 -22.43
C HIS A 176 -41.61 37.19 -23.87
N ARG A 177 -42.65 38.00 -24.03
CA ARG A 177 -42.98 38.69 -25.27
C ARG A 177 -42.58 40.15 -25.12
N ALA A 178 -41.84 40.67 -26.10
CA ALA A 178 -41.56 42.09 -26.18
C ALA A 178 -42.81 42.80 -26.70
N GLU A 179 -43.34 43.75 -25.93
CA GLU A 179 -44.36 44.71 -26.36
C GLU A 179 -43.85 46.11 -26.01
N GLY A 180 -43.25 46.78 -27.01
CA GLY A 180 -42.56 48.05 -26.82
C GLY A 180 -41.44 47.95 -25.77
N PRO A 181 -41.29 48.92 -24.84
CA PRO A 181 -40.27 48.87 -23.79
C PRO A 181 -40.57 47.89 -22.65
N ARG A 182 -41.74 47.22 -22.63
CA ARG A 182 -42.15 46.29 -21.56
C ARG A 182 -41.96 44.83 -21.99
N ARG A 183 -41.49 44.01 -21.05
CA ARG A 183 -41.44 42.54 -21.19
C ARG A 183 -42.62 41.92 -20.47
N LEU A 184 -43.64 41.54 -21.22
CA LEU A 184 -44.78 40.79 -20.67
C LEU A 184 -44.44 39.31 -20.63
N ARG A 185 -44.80 38.65 -19.53
CA ARG A 185 -44.69 37.21 -19.38
C ARG A 185 -45.98 36.58 -19.87
N ILE A 186 -45.89 35.77 -20.92
CA ILE A 186 -47.00 35.02 -21.48
C ILE A 186 -46.75 33.52 -21.31
N VAL A 187 -47.81 32.71 -21.32
CA VAL A 187 -47.70 31.25 -21.37
C VAL A 187 -47.04 30.80 -22.69
N CYS A 188 -46.23 29.75 -22.64
CA CYS A 188 -45.57 29.21 -23.82
C CYS A 188 -46.53 28.39 -24.69
N GLU A 189 -47.34 27.53 -24.06
CA GLU A 189 -48.35 26.68 -24.71
C GLU A 189 -47.84 25.89 -25.94
N TYR A 190 -46.54 25.63 -25.99
CA TYR A 190 -46.00 24.77 -27.04
C TYR A 190 -46.43 23.33 -26.78
N ARG A 191 -46.94 22.63 -27.79
CA ARG A 191 -47.32 21.22 -27.69
C ARG A 191 -46.07 20.36 -27.59
N LEU A 192 -45.77 19.91 -26.39
CA LEU A 192 -44.60 19.08 -26.10
C LEU A 192 -44.67 17.74 -26.84
N GLY A 193 -45.87 17.22 -27.11
CA GLY A 193 -46.08 16.01 -27.92
C GLY A 193 -45.61 16.14 -29.39
N GLU A 194 -45.51 17.37 -29.91
CA GLU A 194 -45.04 17.66 -31.28
C GLU A 194 -43.53 18.01 -31.32
N ALA A 195 -42.83 17.94 -30.18
CA ALA A 195 -41.40 18.26 -30.15
C ALA A 195 -40.57 17.21 -30.91
N ALA A 196 -39.60 17.67 -31.70
CA ALA A 196 -38.65 16.78 -32.37
C ALA A 196 -37.62 16.24 -31.37
N ALA A 197 -37.70 14.94 -31.07
CA ALA A 197 -36.71 14.23 -30.26
C ALA A 197 -35.70 13.50 -31.17
N PRO A 198 -34.39 13.52 -30.86
CA PRO A 198 -33.40 12.76 -31.63
C PRO A 198 -33.75 11.27 -31.65
N ALA A 199 -33.93 10.70 -32.83
CA ALA A 199 -34.20 9.28 -33.00
C ALA A 199 -32.94 8.46 -32.70
N LEU A 200 -33.13 7.32 -32.04
CA LEU A 200 -32.09 6.34 -31.77
C LEU A 200 -32.31 5.12 -32.68
N PRO A 201 -31.23 4.55 -33.24
CA PRO A 201 -31.36 3.37 -34.09
C PRO A 201 -31.86 2.17 -33.30
N ASP A 202 -32.59 1.30 -34.00
CA ASP A 202 -32.98 0.01 -33.44
C ASP A 202 -31.74 -0.85 -33.20
N GLY A 203 -31.66 -1.50 -32.04
CA GLY A 203 -30.44 -2.19 -31.61
C GLY A 203 -29.22 -1.27 -31.35
N GLY A 204 -29.41 0.05 -31.31
CA GLY A 204 -28.37 1.02 -30.99
C GLY A 204 -27.77 0.84 -29.59
N LEU A 205 -26.52 1.24 -29.43
CA LEU A 205 -25.77 1.11 -28.17
C LEU A 205 -26.38 1.95 -27.04
N VAL A 206 -26.89 3.14 -27.36
CA VAL A 206 -27.56 4.02 -26.39
C VAL A 206 -28.90 3.43 -25.94
N LEU A 207 -29.69 2.90 -26.88
CA LEU A 207 -30.98 2.29 -26.55
C LEU A 207 -30.79 1.03 -25.70
N ALA A 208 -29.81 0.19 -26.05
CA ALA A 208 -29.42 -0.98 -25.27
C ALA A 208 -28.94 -0.58 -23.86
N ALA A 209 -28.28 0.57 -23.71
CA ALA A 209 -27.90 1.10 -22.39
C ALA A 209 -29.12 1.46 -21.54
N GLN A 210 -30.12 2.13 -22.12
CA GLN A 210 -31.36 2.42 -21.41
C GLN A 210 -32.10 1.13 -21.01
N GLN A 211 -32.20 0.17 -21.93
CA GLN A 211 -32.83 -1.14 -21.68
C GLN A 211 -32.09 -1.96 -20.61
N HIS A 212 -30.78 -1.78 -20.47
CA HIS A 212 -30.00 -2.40 -19.39
C HIS A 212 -30.28 -1.77 -18.03
N VAL A 213 -30.41 -0.45 -17.95
CA VAL A 213 -30.58 0.25 -16.67
C VAL A 213 -32.03 0.20 -16.15
N THR A 214 -33.02 0.17 -17.03
CA THR A 214 -34.44 0.15 -16.61
C THR A 214 -34.75 -1.02 -15.66
N PRO A 215 -34.41 -2.28 -15.95
CA PRO A 215 -34.62 -3.40 -15.01
C PRO A 215 -33.82 -3.26 -13.70
N LEU A 216 -32.63 -2.64 -13.72
CA LEU A 216 -31.87 -2.39 -12.49
C LEU A 216 -32.61 -1.41 -11.56
N LEU A 217 -33.32 -0.42 -12.11
CA LEU A 217 -34.13 0.50 -11.33
C LEU A 217 -35.38 -0.17 -10.74
N ASP A 218 -35.95 -1.15 -11.44
CA ASP A 218 -37.08 -1.93 -10.93
C ASP A 218 -36.60 -2.91 -9.84
N ASP A 219 -35.45 -3.57 -10.05
CA ASP A 219 -34.82 -4.49 -9.11
C ASP A 219 -34.40 -3.81 -7.80
N VAL A 220 -34.06 -2.51 -7.83
CA VAL A 220 -33.79 -1.70 -6.63
C VAL A 220 -34.89 -1.84 -5.56
N LEU A 221 -36.16 -1.94 -5.98
CA LEU A 221 -37.30 -2.01 -5.07
C LEU A 221 -37.39 -3.37 -4.35
N LEU A 222 -36.77 -4.41 -4.90
CA LEU A 222 -36.77 -5.79 -4.39
C LEU A 222 -35.42 -6.14 -3.73
N HIS A 223 -34.32 -5.71 -4.34
CA HIS A 223 -32.93 -6.04 -4.04
C HIS A 223 -32.02 -4.80 -4.14
N PRO A 224 -32.08 -3.89 -3.15
CA PRO A 224 -31.42 -2.57 -3.24
C PRO A 224 -29.89 -2.65 -3.31
N GLU A 225 -29.25 -3.52 -2.52
CA GLU A 225 -27.78 -3.62 -2.41
C GLU A 225 -27.10 -4.08 -3.73
N PRO A 226 -27.52 -5.19 -4.38
CA PRO A 226 -26.95 -5.61 -5.67
C PRO A 226 -27.18 -4.58 -6.78
N ALA A 227 -28.37 -4.00 -6.86
CA ALA A 227 -28.72 -3.04 -7.89
C ALA A 227 -27.94 -1.72 -7.72
N GLN A 228 -27.80 -1.22 -6.49
CA GLN A 228 -26.98 -0.05 -6.17
C GLN A 228 -25.51 -0.27 -6.59
N THR A 229 -24.95 -1.46 -6.33
CA THR A 229 -23.58 -1.80 -6.73
C THR A 229 -23.40 -1.74 -8.25
N ARG A 230 -24.35 -2.26 -9.03
CA ARG A 230 -24.30 -2.22 -10.50
C ARG A 230 -24.46 -0.80 -11.07
N LEU A 231 -25.35 0.00 -10.50
CA LEU A 231 -25.48 1.42 -10.86
C LEU A 231 -24.22 2.23 -10.52
N LEU A 232 -23.53 1.87 -9.44
CA LEU A 232 -22.28 2.49 -9.06
C LEU A 232 -21.14 2.17 -10.02
N ASP A 233 -21.08 0.95 -10.57
CA ASP A 233 -20.13 0.59 -11.64
C ASP A 233 -20.38 1.40 -12.91
N LEU A 234 -21.65 1.47 -13.36
CA LEU A 234 -22.05 2.28 -14.50
C LEU A 234 -21.66 3.74 -14.32
N TYR A 235 -21.90 4.29 -13.13
CA TYR A 235 -21.53 5.66 -12.80
C TYR A 235 -20.00 5.83 -12.82
N ALA A 236 -19.27 4.97 -12.12
CA ALA A 236 -17.82 5.04 -11.99
C ALA A 236 -17.10 4.96 -13.35
N LEU A 237 -17.61 4.15 -14.27
CA LEU A 237 -17.12 4.05 -15.64
C LEU A 237 -17.59 5.22 -16.49
N GLY A 238 -18.87 5.60 -16.40
CA GLY A 238 -19.49 6.57 -17.29
C GLY A 238 -18.90 7.97 -17.18
N TRP A 239 -18.64 8.47 -15.97
CA TRP A 239 -18.00 9.79 -15.84
C TRP A 239 -16.55 9.79 -16.33
N ARG A 240 -15.82 8.67 -16.15
CA ARG A 240 -14.46 8.52 -16.67
C ARG A 240 -14.42 8.38 -18.18
N ALA A 241 -15.40 7.70 -18.76
CA ALA A 241 -15.58 7.64 -20.21
C ALA A 241 -15.82 9.05 -20.77
N LEU A 242 -16.71 9.83 -20.16
CA LEU A 242 -16.95 11.22 -20.57
C LEU A 242 -15.69 12.08 -20.46
N ALA A 243 -14.91 11.90 -19.41
CA ALA A 243 -13.65 12.61 -19.26
C ALA A 243 -12.57 12.11 -20.23
N GLY A 244 -12.61 10.83 -20.63
CA GLY A 244 -11.84 10.25 -21.73
C GLY A 244 -12.17 10.88 -23.07
N LEU A 245 -13.45 11.09 -23.39
CA LEU A 245 -13.88 11.78 -24.62
C LEU A 245 -13.30 13.20 -24.72
N ALA A 246 -13.14 13.88 -23.59
CA ALA A 246 -12.58 15.23 -23.55
C ALA A 246 -11.05 15.28 -23.66
N THR A 247 -10.36 14.15 -23.41
CA THR A 247 -8.90 14.12 -23.28
C THR A 247 -8.18 13.25 -24.30
N ASP A 248 -8.83 12.20 -24.82
CA ASP A 248 -8.24 11.24 -25.75
C ASP A 248 -9.32 10.51 -26.56
N LEU A 249 -9.98 11.22 -27.46
CA LEU A 249 -10.95 10.63 -28.38
C LEU A 249 -10.27 9.78 -29.47
N ASP A 250 -9.06 10.14 -29.90
CA ASP A 250 -8.41 9.51 -31.06
C ASP A 250 -8.02 8.05 -30.82
N SER A 251 -7.75 7.67 -29.56
CA SER A 251 -7.46 6.28 -29.19
C SER A 251 -8.70 5.47 -28.79
N ALA A 252 -9.90 6.07 -28.82
CA ALA A 252 -11.11 5.41 -28.40
C ALA A 252 -11.50 4.26 -29.37
N PRO A 253 -12.07 3.15 -28.87
CA PRO A 253 -12.50 2.06 -29.73
C PRO A 253 -13.68 2.47 -30.63
N PRO A 254 -13.92 1.77 -31.76
CA PRO A 254 -14.99 2.12 -32.72
C PRO A 254 -16.39 2.19 -32.11
N SER A 255 -16.66 1.42 -31.06
CA SER A 255 -17.93 1.45 -30.34
C SER A 255 -18.19 2.79 -29.64
N VAL A 256 -17.15 3.44 -29.12
CA VAL A 256 -17.25 4.78 -28.51
C VAL A 256 -17.61 5.82 -29.56
N HIS A 257 -17.02 5.76 -30.75
CA HIS A 257 -17.38 6.64 -31.87
C HIS A 257 -18.83 6.40 -32.32
N ARG A 258 -19.28 5.14 -32.40
CA ARG A 258 -20.67 4.81 -32.71
C ARG A 258 -21.65 5.42 -31.70
N VAL A 259 -21.35 5.38 -30.40
CA VAL A 259 -22.19 6.03 -29.36
C VAL A 259 -22.30 7.55 -29.61
N LEU A 260 -21.21 8.20 -30.04
CA LEU A 260 -21.26 9.62 -30.40
C LEU A 260 -22.12 9.86 -31.63
N GLU A 261 -21.96 9.07 -32.70
CA GLU A 261 -22.75 9.14 -33.92
C GLU A 261 -24.25 8.98 -33.65
N GLU A 262 -24.64 7.96 -32.86
CA GLU A 262 -26.03 7.73 -32.44
C GLU A 262 -26.66 8.92 -31.71
N THR A 263 -25.85 9.78 -31.11
CA THR A 263 -26.29 10.96 -30.36
C THR A 263 -26.02 12.28 -31.10
N GLY A 264 -25.74 12.25 -32.41
CA GLY A 264 -25.57 13.45 -33.24
C GLY A 264 -24.11 13.90 -33.47
N GLY A 265 -23.12 13.06 -33.15
CA GLY A 265 -21.71 13.21 -33.54
C GLY A 265 -20.89 14.27 -32.81
N GLN A 266 -21.52 15.19 -32.06
CA GLN A 266 -20.82 16.25 -31.34
C GLN A 266 -20.24 15.77 -30.01
N LEU A 267 -19.16 16.39 -29.53
CA LEU A 267 -18.69 16.13 -28.17
C LEU A 267 -19.69 16.67 -27.13
N PRO A 268 -19.86 16.01 -25.97
CA PRO A 268 -20.71 16.50 -24.90
C PRO A 268 -20.18 17.84 -24.35
N SER A 269 -21.07 18.80 -24.12
CA SER A 269 -20.72 20.12 -23.59
C SER A 269 -20.35 20.01 -22.09
N GLN A 270 -19.05 19.98 -21.77
CA GLN A 270 -18.58 19.89 -20.39
C GLN A 270 -18.29 21.28 -19.81
N ALA A 271 -19.03 21.69 -18.77
CA ALA A 271 -18.68 22.84 -17.95
C ALA A 271 -17.54 22.51 -16.95
N SER A 272 -17.35 21.23 -16.63
CA SER A 272 -16.24 20.66 -15.87
C SER A 272 -16.08 19.18 -16.28
N THR A 273 -14.91 18.56 -16.02
CA THR A 273 -14.59 17.14 -16.31
C THR A 273 -15.47 16.12 -15.57
N LEU A 274 -16.48 16.59 -14.84
CA LEU A 274 -16.97 15.97 -13.63
C LEU A 274 -18.48 16.16 -13.40
N ASP A 275 -19.17 16.93 -14.26
CA ASP A 275 -20.59 17.30 -14.11
C ASP A 275 -21.37 17.17 -15.44
N ALA A 276 -21.62 15.93 -15.86
CA ALA A 276 -22.63 15.66 -16.89
C ALA A 276 -24.02 15.67 -16.24
N THR A 277 -24.84 16.64 -16.63
CA THR A 277 -26.21 16.80 -16.07
C THR A 277 -27.30 16.73 -17.14
N ASP A 278 -26.94 16.87 -18.41
CA ASP A 278 -27.85 16.79 -19.54
C ASP A 278 -28.07 15.35 -20.01
N VAL A 279 -29.24 15.10 -20.60
CA VAL A 279 -29.63 13.77 -21.12
C VAL A 279 -28.57 13.13 -22.00
N ARG A 280 -27.96 13.92 -22.89
CA ARG A 280 -27.07 13.40 -23.92
C ARG A 280 -25.77 12.89 -23.32
N SER A 281 -25.16 13.65 -22.43
CA SER A 281 -23.95 13.21 -21.72
C SER A 281 -24.22 11.98 -20.86
N ILE A 282 -25.38 11.90 -20.20
CA ILE A 282 -25.78 10.71 -19.42
C ILE A 282 -25.92 9.48 -20.33
N ALA A 283 -26.57 9.65 -21.48
CA ALA A 283 -26.75 8.59 -22.47
C ALA A 283 -25.41 8.06 -22.98
N ILE A 284 -24.50 8.97 -23.37
CA ILE A 284 -23.16 8.62 -23.86
C ILE A 284 -22.35 7.89 -22.79
N GLY A 285 -22.25 8.47 -21.59
CA GLY A 285 -21.48 7.90 -20.49
C GLY A 285 -22.00 6.52 -20.07
N THR A 286 -23.32 6.35 -19.98
CA THR A 286 -23.94 5.07 -19.61
C THR A 286 -23.75 4.01 -20.69
N ALA A 287 -23.85 4.39 -21.98
CA ALA A 287 -23.65 3.46 -23.08
C ALA A 287 -22.21 2.95 -23.14
N ILE A 288 -21.22 3.83 -23.02
CA ILE A 288 -19.81 3.43 -22.97
C ILE A 288 -19.52 2.62 -21.70
N ALA A 289 -20.07 3.02 -20.55
CA ALA A 289 -19.92 2.27 -19.31
C ALA A 289 -20.44 0.83 -19.44
N ARG A 290 -21.63 0.64 -20.04
CA ARG A 290 -22.20 -0.70 -20.26
C ARG A 290 -21.28 -1.59 -21.08
N LEU A 291 -20.62 -1.05 -22.11
CA LEU A 291 -19.65 -1.79 -22.91
C LEU A 291 -18.43 -2.21 -22.09
N ALA A 292 -18.05 -1.43 -21.07
CA ALA A 292 -16.86 -1.66 -20.26
C ALA A 292 -17.10 -2.48 -18.98
N ILE A 293 -18.35 -2.84 -18.64
CA ILE A 293 -18.65 -3.57 -17.40
C ILE A 293 -18.20 -5.04 -17.49
N PRO A 294 -17.43 -5.54 -16.53
CA PRO A 294 -17.05 -6.95 -16.44
C PRO A 294 -18.16 -7.80 -15.78
N ASP A 295 -19.33 -7.89 -16.40
CA ASP A 295 -20.44 -8.75 -15.95
C ASP A 295 -21.30 -9.23 -17.13
N PRO A 296 -21.83 -10.46 -17.06
CA PRO A 296 -21.56 -11.48 -18.07
C PRO A 296 -21.98 -11.04 -19.48
N ASP A 297 -20.96 -10.84 -20.31
CA ASP A 297 -20.89 -10.91 -21.77
C ASP A 297 -21.88 -10.08 -22.63
N PRO A 298 -21.40 -9.33 -23.65
CA PRO A 298 -20.01 -9.00 -23.96
C PRO A 298 -19.58 -7.69 -23.30
N MET A 299 -18.55 -7.80 -22.46
CA MET A 299 -17.65 -6.70 -22.13
C MET A 299 -16.72 -6.47 -23.33
N GLU A 300 -16.49 -5.23 -23.72
CA GLU A 300 -15.45 -4.83 -24.67
C GLU A 300 -14.18 -4.43 -23.91
N PRO A 301 -13.13 -5.27 -23.89
CA PRO A 301 -11.92 -5.00 -23.10
C PRO A 301 -11.23 -3.69 -23.50
N ALA A 302 -11.31 -3.34 -24.79
CA ALA A 302 -10.74 -2.10 -25.32
C ALA A 302 -11.40 -0.86 -24.71
N ALA A 303 -12.73 -0.88 -24.51
CA ALA A 303 -13.45 0.23 -23.88
C ALA A 303 -13.04 0.39 -22.40
N LEU A 304 -12.92 -0.71 -21.66
CA LEU A 304 -12.49 -0.68 -20.26
C LEU A 304 -11.05 -0.16 -20.12
N GLU A 305 -10.12 -0.64 -20.94
CA GLU A 305 -8.72 -0.19 -20.92
C GLU A 305 -8.62 1.30 -21.28
N TRP A 306 -9.36 1.75 -22.30
CA TRP A 306 -9.42 3.17 -22.66
C TRP A 306 -9.93 4.06 -21.51
N ILE A 307 -11.00 3.64 -20.81
CA ILE A 307 -11.50 4.35 -19.62
C ILE A 307 -10.45 4.41 -18.50
N MET A 308 -9.74 3.31 -18.26
CA MET A 308 -8.68 3.26 -17.24
C MET A 308 -7.49 4.17 -17.58
N GLN A 309 -7.16 4.30 -18.87
CA GLN A 309 -6.13 5.25 -19.34
C GLN A 309 -6.58 6.71 -19.24
N ALA A 310 -7.85 6.99 -19.52
CA ALA A 310 -8.44 8.32 -19.28
C ALA A 310 -8.33 8.74 -17.80
N ASP A 311 -8.63 7.83 -16.85
CA ASP A 311 -8.47 8.09 -15.42
C ASP A 311 -7.02 8.44 -15.03
N HIS A 312 -6.04 7.81 -15.67
CA HIS A 312 -4.63 8.15 -15.49
C HIS A 312 -4.31 9.58 -15.92
N ARG A 313 -4.78 9.98 -17.11
CA ARG A 313 -4.53 11.31 -17.70
C ARG A 313 -5.21 12.46 -16.98
N LEU A 314 -6.38 12.23 -16.42
CA LEU A 314 -7.11 13.26 -15.65
C LEU A 314 -6.42 13.63 -14.35
N SER A 315 -5.56 12.76 -13.83
CA SER A 315 -4.91 12.95 -12.53
C SER A 315 -3.54 12.28 -12.51
N PRO A 316 -2.56 12.84 -13.25
CA PRO A 316 -1.22 12.27 -13.35
C PRO A 316 -0.46 12.36 -12.02
N GLU A 317 -0.73 13.41 -11.23
CA GLU A 317 -0.11 13.66 -9.92
C GLU A 317 -0.49 12.63 -8.83
N ILE A 318 -1.57 11.86 -9.05
CA ILE A 318 -2.08 10.90 -8.07
C ILE A 318 -1.25 9.61 -8.15
N SER A 319 -0.71 9.17 -7.00
CA SER A 319 0.04 7.91 -6.91
C SER A 319 -0.80 6.70 -7.38
N PRO A 320 -0.19 5.65 -7.97
CA PRO A 320 -0.91 4.46 -8.44
C PRO A 320 -1.80 3.82 -7.36
N SER A 321 -1.35 3.82 -6.10
CA SER A 321 -2.14 3.29 -4.97
C SER A 321 -3.40 4.11 -4.68
N ALA A 322 -3.31 5.44 -4.77
CA ALA A 322 -4.46 6.32 -4.58
C ALA A 322 -5.43 6.23 -5.77
N ARG A 323 -4.91 6.05 -7.00
CA ARG A 323 -5.75 5.82 -8.18
C ARG A 323 -6.52 4.51 -8.07
N ALA A 324 -5.86 3.42 -7.70
CA ALA A 324 -6.51 2.14 -7.43
C ALA A 324 -7.62 2.30 -6.36
N PHE A 325 -7.35 3.05 -5.28
CA PHE A 325 -8.32 3.29 -4.21
C PHE A 325 -9.61 3.97 -4.69
N ASN A 326 -9.59 4.76 -5.76
CA ASN A 326 -10.79 5.37 -6.34
C ASN A 326 -11.79 4.34 -6.90
N TRP A 327 -11.36 3.09 -7.10
CA TRP A 327 -12.20 1.98 -7.55
C TRP A 327 -12.73 1.14 -6.38
N LYS A 328 -12.36 1.43 -5.13
CA LYS A 328 -12.75 0.64 -3.94
C LYS A 328 -14.26 0.49 -3.77
N ARG A 329 -15.03 1.51 -4.15
CA ARG A 329 -16.49 1.50 -3.99
C ARG A 329 -17.24 0.74 -5.09
N THR A 330 -16.57 0.37 -6.18
CA THR A 330 -17.16 -0.40 -7.28
C THR A 330 -17.38 -1.86 -6.89
N SER A 331 -18.06 -2.64 -7.73
CA SER A 331 -18.24 -4.07 -7.53
C SER A 331 -16.90 -4.79 -7.36
N PRO A 332 -16.87 -5.93 -6.64
CA PRO A 332 -15.65 -6.71 -6.46
C PRO A 332 -14.94 -7.05 -7.77
N ARG A 333 -15.70 -7.30 -8.84
CA ARG A 333 -15.15 -7.61 -10.17
C ARG A 333 -14.46 -6.41 -10.79
N LEU A 334 -15.15 -5.27 -10.92
CA LEU A 334 -14.58 -4.06 -11.52
C LEU A 334 -13.38 -3.56 -10.70
N ALA A 335 -13.49 -3.60 -9.38
CA ALA A 335 -12.40 -3.25 -8.49
C ALA A 335 -11.18 -4.18 -8.65
N GLY A 336 -11.41 -5.49 -8.84
CA GLY A 336 -10.36 -6.47 -9.09
C GLY A 336 -9.65 -6.27 -10.42
N HIS A 337 -10.39 -5.93 -11.47
CA HIS A 337 -9.81 -5.53 -12.76
C HIS A 337 -8.93 -4.29 -12.63
N ALA A 338 -9.41 -3.25 -11.95
CA ALA A 338 -8.63 -2.04 -11.70
C ALA A 338 -7.35 -2.33 -10.90
N LEU A 339 -7.43 -3.15 -9.85
CA LEU A 339 -6.28 -3.59 -9.06
C LEU A 339 -5.25 -4.36 -9.90
N SER A 340 -5.71 -5.26 -10.77
CA SER A 340 -4.86 -6.03 -11.68
C SER A 340 -4.12 -5.11 -12.64
N ARG A 341 -4.81 -4.11 -13.20
CA ARG A 341 -4.25 -3.16 -14.16
C ARG A 341 -3.13 -2.31 -13.58
N TYR A 342 -3.24 -1.92 -12.31
CA TYR A 342 -2.22 -1.10 -11.64
C TYR A 342 -1.11 -1.93 -10.97
N ASP A 343 -1.17 -3.28 -10.98
CA ASP A 343 -0.22 -4.15 -10.26
C ASP A 343 1.26 -3.85 -10.58
N SER A 344 1.58 -3.63 -11.86
CA SER A 344 2.95 -3.35 -12.32
C SER A 344 3.48 -1.99 -11.88
N GLU A 345 2.59 -1.03 -11.61
CA GLU A 345 2.92 0.32 -11.15
C GLU A 345 3.05 0.41 -9.61
N LEU A 346 2.62 -0.62 -8.89
CA LEU A 346 2.57 -0.63 -7.43
C LEU A 346 3.87 -1.15 -6.79
N THR A 347 4.21 -0.59 -5.62
CA THR A 347 5.29 -1.13 -4.78
C THR A 347 4.84 -2.41 -4.05
N LEU A 348 5.79 -3.17 -3.49
CA LEU A 348 5.51 -4.47 -2.85
C LEU A 348 4.41 -4.42 -1.76
N ILE A 349 4.38 -3.38 -0.93
CA ILE A 349 3.43 -3.29 0.20
C ILE A 349 1.97 -3.16 -0.29
N PRO A 350 1.60 -2.20 -1.16
CA PRO A 350 0.28 -2.16 -1.78
C PRO A 350 -0.10 -3.46 -2.50
N ARG A 351 0.86 -4.09 -3.22
CA ARG A 351 0.60 -5.35 -3.93
C ARG A 351 0.22 -6.49 -3.00
N LEU A 352 0.88 -6.58 -1.84
CA LEU A 352 0.52 -7.51 -0.77
C LEU A 352 -0.83 -7.14 -0.15
N ARG A 353 -1.02 -5.87 0.22
CA ARG A 353 -2.20 -5.38 0.94
C ARG A 353 -3.49 -5.64 0.16
N TYR A 354 -3.48 -5.41 -1.15
CA TYR A 354 -4.66 -5.57 -2.01
C TYR A 354 -4.64 -6.86 -2.83
N GLY A 355 -3.62 -7.71 -2.66
CA GLY A 355 -3.49 -8.97 -3.41
C GLY A 355 -3.48 -8.78 -4.92
N THR A 356 -2.91 -7.68 -5.43
CA THR A 356 -2.99 -7.32 -6.87
C THR A 356 -2.28 -8.31 -7.77
N ALA A 357 -1.29 -9.03 -7.24
CA ALA A 357 -0.56 -10.07 -7.96
C ALA A 357 -1.24 -11.45 -7.89
N THR A 358 -2.42 -11.57 -7.28
CA THR A 358 -3.17 -12.84 -7.18
C THR A 358 -4.09 -13.04 -8.38
N PRO A 359 -4.57 -14.28 -8.64
CA PRO A 359 -5.54 -14.52 -9.72
C PRO A 359 -6.87 -13.79 -9.56
N GLN A 360 -7.24 -13.40 -8.33
CA GLN A 360 -8.49 -12.70 -8.03
C GLN A 360 -8.22 -11.53 -7.06
N PRO A 361 -7.71 -10.39 -7.55
CA PRO A 361 -7.52 -9.21 -6.71
C PRO A 361 -8.84 -8.63 -6.24
N TYR A 362 -8.93 -8.20 -4.98
CA TYR A 362 -10.08 -7.46 -4.48
C TYR A 362 -9.72 -6.67 -3.21
N TRP A 363 -10.50 -5.64 -2.92
CA TRP A 363 -10.37 -4.89 -1.67
C TRP A 363 -10.90 -5.71 -0.51
N ARG A 364 -9.98 -6.31 0.24
CA ARG A 364 -10.29 -6.97 1.50
C ARG A 364 -9.91 -6.07 2.67
N GLU A 365 -10.81 -5.88 3.61
CA GLU A 365 -10.50 -5.29 4.91
C GLU A 365 -10.79 -6.33 5.99
N LEU A 366 -9.73 -6.83 6.63
CA LEU A 366 -9.85 -7.71 7.77
C LEU A 366 -10.25 -6.90 9.01
N THR A 367 -11.14 -7.46 9.80
CA THR A 367 -11.35 -7.04 11.19
C THR A 367 -10.13 -7.38 12.05
N ASP A 368 -9.96 -6.68 13.17
CA ASP A 368 -8.86 -6.96 14.11
C ASP A 368 -8.90 -8.42 14.63
N ALA A 369 -10.10 -8.98 14.82
CA ALA A 369 -10.27 -10.38 15.22
C ALA A 369 -9.80 -11.36 14.14
N GLN A 370 -10.10 -11.10 12.86
CA GLN A 370 -9.60 -11.92 11.75
C GLN A 370 -8.08 -11.82 11.62
N LEU A 371 -7.52 -10.61 11.74
CA LEU A 371 -6.09 -10.40 11.70
C LEU A 371 -5.37 -11.14 12.85
N GLN A 372 -5.95 -11.10 14.05
CA GLN A 372 -5.42 -11.83 15.20
C GLN A 372 -5.47 -13.35 14.99
N ARG A 373 -6.54 -13.90 14.41
CA ARG A 373 -6.61 -15.32 14.02
C ARG A 373 -5.54 -15.72 13.00
N ARG A 374 -5.25 -14.85 12.02
CA ARG A 374 -4.14 -15.11 11.10
C ARG A 374 -2.80 -15.09 11.84
N ALA A 375 -2.61 -14.13 12.74
CA ALA A 375 -1.38 -14.02 13.52
C ALA A 375 -1.11 -15.23 14.44
N THR A 376 -2.14 -15.93 14.91
CA THR A 376 -1.97 -17.19 15.66
C THR A 376 -1.53 -18.34 14.76
N ALA A 377 -1.98 -18.36 13.50
CA ALA A 377 -1.66 -19.39 12.50
C ALA A 377 -0.28 -19.22 11.82
N VAL A 378 0.41 -18.09 12.03
CA VAL A 378 1.68 -17.79 11.35
C VAL A 378 2.90 -17.97 12.30
N PRO A 379 3.91 -18.76 11.91
CA PRO A 379 5.15 -18.90 12.68
C PRO A 379 6.01 -17.64 12.60
N ALA A 380 6.89 -17.46 13.58
CA ALA A 380 7.82 -16.31 13.62
C ALA A 380 8.80 -16.28 12.41
N LYS A 381 9.09 -17.44 11.82
CA LYS A 381 9.91 -17.58 10.60
C LYS A 381 9.12 -18.40 9.60
N LEU A 382 9.12 -18.00 8.33
CA LEU A 382 8.34 -18.68 7.30
C LEU A 382 8.70 -20.16 7.23
N TRP A 383 7.72 -21.01 6.91
CA TRP A 383 7.89 -22.45 6.79
C TRP A 383 9.02 -22.82 5.81
N PRO A 384 9.80 -23.88 6.11
CA PRO A 384 10.94 -24.30 5.29
C PRO A 384 10.61 -24.53 3.81
N SER A 385 9.53 -25.26 3.49
CA SER A 385 9.15 -25.58 2.10
C SER A 385 8.79 -24.32 1.30
N TRP A 386 8.08 -23.37 1.92
CA TRP A 386 7.71 -22.09 1.32
C TRP A 386 8.90 -21.15 1.19
N THR A 387 9.82 -21.20 2.15
CA THR A 387 11.09 -20.48 2.06
C THR A 387 11.93 -21.02 0.91
N MET A 388 11.97 -22.34 0.72
CA MET A 388 12.72 -22.98 -0.36
C MET A 388 12.22 -22.51 -1.74
N ARG A 389 10.89 -22.38 -1.90
CA ARG A 389 10.25 -21.89 -3.13
C ARG A 389 10.50 -20.41 -3.40
N LEU A 390 10.49 -19.57 -2.37
CA LEU A 390 10.58 -18.12 -2.50
C LEU A 390 12.00 -17.57 -2.41
N LEU A 391 12.94 -18.25 -1.75
CA LEU A 391 14.30 -17.75 -1.62
C LEU A 391 15.09 -17.95 -2.93
N THR A 392 15.61 -16.88 -3.53
CA THR A 392 16.43 -17.03 -4.74
C THR A 392 17.82 -17.59 -4.41
N PRO A 393 18.44 -18.39 -5.30
CA PRO A 393 19.81 -18.88 -5.13
C PRO A 393 20.84 -17.77 -4.84
N ARG A 394 20.66 -16.58 -5.42
CA ARG A 394 21.51 -15.40 -5.20
C ARG A 394 21.47 -14.89 -3.75
N LEU A 395 20.31 -15.00 -3.10
CA LEU A 395 20.11 -14.60 -1.70
C LEU A 395 20.40 -15.74 -0.71
N ALA A 396 20.68 -16.94 -1.20
CA ALA A 396 20.76 -18.16 -0.41
C ALA A 396 22.08 -18.29 0.38
N ASN A 397 22.23 -17.47 1.41
CA ASN A 397 23.20 -17.66 2.48
C ASN A 397 22.49 -17.69 3.85
N CYS A 398 23.15 -18.24 4.88
CA CYS A 398 22.52 -18.49 6.18
C CYS A 398 21.92 -17.24 6.86
N ARG A 399 22.57 -16.07 6.73
CA ARG A 399 22.10 -14.83 7.36
C ARG A 399 20.95 -14.18 6.58
N SER A 400 21.04 -14.21 5.25
CA SER A 400 19.97 -13.70 4.38
C SER A 400 18.72 -14.57 4.46
N ALA A 401 18.85 -15.89 4.54
CA ALA A 401 17.72 -16.80 4.70
C ALA A 401 16.95 -16.56 6.00
N ASP A 402 17.63 -16.41 7.14
CA ASP A 402 16.96 -16.09 8.42
C ASP A 402 16.20 -14.77 8.34
N ARG A 403 16.85 -13.73 7.79
CA ARG A 403 16.22 -12.41 7.61
C ARG A 403 15.02 -12.49 6.67
N PHE A 404 15.12 -13.25 5.58
CA PHE A 404 14.04 -13.47 4.62
C PHE A 404 12.85 -14.17 5.26
N ARG A 405 13.08 -15.26 6.00
CA ARG A 405 12.03 -16.00 6.70
C ARG A 405 11.26 -15.13 7.68
N LYS A 406 11.96 -14.29 8.46
CA LYS A 406 11.35 -13.32 9.38
C LYS A 406 10.52 -12.28 8.63
N ALA A 407 11.08 -11.72 7.55
CA ALA A 407 10.41 -10.70 6.76
C ALA A 407 9.14 -11.23 6.07
N ALA A 408 9.23 -12.43 5.46
CA ALA A 408 8.11 -13.05 4.76
C ALA A 408 6.96 -13.43 5.71
N SER A 409 7.26 -13.97 6.91
CA SER A 409 6.22 -14.20 7.93
C SER A 409 5.52 -12.91 8.35
N ALA A 410 6.26 -11.81 8.54
CA ALA A 410 5.63 -10.52 8.86
C ALA A 410 4.77 -10.02 7.70
N MET A 411 5.21 -10.20 6.45
CA MET A 411 4.47 -9.83 5.25
C MET A 411 3.17 -10.63 5.07
N LEU A 412 3.07 -11.88 5.56
CA LEU A 412 1.81 -12.65 5.56
C LEU A 412 0.67 -11.98 6.36
N LEU A 413 0.98 -11.07 7.28
CA LEU A 413 -0.04 -10.33 8.04
C LEU A 413 -0.54 -9.07 7.32
N MET A 414 0.06 -8.69 6.18
CA MET A 414 -0.31 -7.47 5.45
C MET A 414 -1.52 -7.59 4.52
N PRO A 415 -1.75 -8.72 3.81
CA PRO A 415 -2.89 -8.86 2.91
C PRO A 415 -4.22 -8.60 3.62
N GLY A 416 -4.96 -7.59 3.15
CA GLY A 416 -6.23 -7.15 3.73
C GLY A 416 -6.12 -6.41 5.07
N SER A 417 -4.93 -6.06 5.56
CA SER A 417 -4.75 -5.34 6.82
C SER A 417 -4.17 -3.93 6.61
N ARG A 418 -4.33 -3.09 7.63
CA ARG A 418 -3.71 -1.75 7.68
C ARG A 418 -2.30 -1.78 8.29
N LEU A 419 -1.77 -2.96 8.61
CA LEU A 419 -0.43 -3.07 9.20
C LEU A 419 0.64 -2.75 8.16
N ASP A 420 1.66 -2.04 8.62
CA ASP A 420 2.95 -1.92 7.93
C ASP A 420 3.94 -2.97 8.50
N TYR A 421 5.12 -3.05 7.90
CA TYR A 421 6.14 -4.06 8.23
C TYR A 421 6.53 -4.13 9.71
N ALA A 422 6.80 -3.00 10.35
CA ALA A 422 7.28 -3.00 11.74
C ALA A 422 6.20 -3.47 12.73
N PRO A 423 4.95 -2.94 12.68
CA PRO A 423 3.85 -3.50 13.47
C PRO A 423 3.60 -4.99 13.23
N ALA A 424 3.60 -5.44 11.97
CA ALA A 424 3.41 -6.85 11.63
C ALA A 424 4.51 -7.75 12.22
N ALA A 425 5.77 -7.33 12.15
CA ALA A 425 6.87 -8.05 12.75
C ALA A 425 6.79 -8.10 14.28
N ALA A 426 6.32 -7.02 14.93
CA ALA A 426 6.11 -6.97 16.37
C ALA A 426 5.03 -7.96 16.85
N VAL A 427 3.96 -8.16 16.08
CA VAL A 427 2.93 -9.18 16.35
C VAL A 427 3.56 -10.58 16.40
N LEU A 428 4.56 -10.85 15.57
CA LEU A 428 5.29 -12.12 15.57
C LEU A 428 6.38 -12.22 16.64
N GLY A 429 6.60 -11.16 17.44
CA GLY A 429 7.59 -11.13 18.51
C GLY A 429 8.97 -10.64 18.07
N HIS A 430 9.10 -10.10 16.86
CA HIS A 430 10.37 -9.54 16.36
C HIS A 430 10.52 -8.08 16.76
N ARG A 431 11.70 -7.71 17.27
CA ARG A 431 12.09 -6.31 17.46
C ARG A 431 12.78 -5.82 16.20
N VAL A 432 12.10 -4.98 15.43
CA VAL A 432 12.63 -4.44 14.17
C VAL A 432 13.17 -3.04 14.40
N SER A 433 14.49 -2.86 14.36
CA SER A 433 15.08 -1.53 14.28
C SER A 433 14.90 -0.94 12.88
N GLN A 434 15.04 0.39 12.74
CA GLN A 434 15.02 1.03 11.42
C GLN A 434 16.10 0.47 10.48
N ARG A 435 17.26 0.07 11.02
CA ARG A 435 18.34 -0.58 10.27
C ARG A 435 17.92 -1.95 9.74
N ASP A 436 17.22 -2.74 10.56
CA ASP A 436 16.73 -4.08 10.17
C ASP A 436 15.65 -3.99 9.09
N ARG A 437 14.76 -3.00 9.20
CA ARG A 437 13.78 -2.69 8.14
C ARG A 437 14.48 -2.37 6.83
N ILE A 438 15.44 -1.44 6.83
CA ILE A 438 16.20 -1.07 5.63
C ILE A 438 16.94 -2.29 5.06
N ALA A 439 17.57 -3.09 5.91
CA ALA A 439 18.28 -4.29 5.49
C ALA A 439 17.35 -5.37 4.89
N ALA A 440 16.13 -5.52 5.42
CA ALA A 440 15.13 -6.45 4.89
C ALA A 440 14.66 -6.03 3.49
N PHE A 441 14.36 -4.74 3.29
CA PHE A 441 13.96 -4.23 1.97
C PHE A 441 15.12 -4.22 0.97
N ARG A 442 16.32 -3.78 1.38
CA ARG A 442 17.52 -3.81 0.51
C ARG A 442 17.89 -5.22 0.06
N MET A 443 17.64 -6.23 0.88
CA MET A 443 17.87 -7.62 0.49
C MET A 443 16.95 -8.06 -0.66
N LEU A 444 15.81 -7.39 -0.83
CA LEU A 444 14.89 -7.63 -1.94
C LEU A 444 15.19 -6.72 -3.15
N ASP A 445 16.25 -5.90 -3.11
CA ASP A 445 16.68 -5.13 -4.28
C ASP A 445 17.05 -6.09 -5.42
N GLY A 446 16.36 -5.96 -6.56
CA GLY A 446 16.52 -6.88 -7.69
C GLY A 446 15.85 -8.25 -7.53
N TYR A 447 15.01 -8.44 -6.51
CA TYR A 447 14.18 -9.64 -6.34
C TYR A 447 12.91 -9.56 -7.21
N PRO A 448 12.44 -10.69 -7.80
CA PRO A 448 11.18 -10.70 -8.55
C PRO A 448 9.96 -10.54 -7.62
N TYR A 449 9.47 -9.30 -7.46
CA TYR A 449 8.39 -9.00 -6.51
C TYR A 449 7.06 -9.70 -6.82
N THR A 450 6.77 -10.00 -8.08
CA THR A 450 5.47 -10.57 -8.49
C THR A 450 5.22 -11.96 -7.87
N PRO A 451 6.12 -12.95 -8.01
CA PRO A 451 5.98 -14.23 -7.30
C PRO A 451 5.84 -14.10 -5.78
N LEU A 452 6.60 -13.20 -5.15
CA LEU A 452 6.54 -13.01 -3.69
C LEU A 452 5.21 -12.39 -3.26
N ALA A 453 4.77 -11.32 -3.91
CA ALA A 453 3.50 -10.67 -3.61
C ALA A 453 2.32 -11.63 -3.82
N SER A 454 2.34 -12.36 -4.94
CA SER A 454 1.30 -13.34 -5.30
C SER A 454 1.23 -14.49 -4.30
N ALA A 455 2.36 -15.14 -4.02
CA ALA A 455 2.39 -16.31 -3.13
C ALA A 455 2.00 -15.96 -1.69
N LEU A 456 2.53 -14.86 -1.14
CA LEU A 456 2.20 -14.45 0.23
C LEU A 456 0.74 -14.00 0.35
N ALA A 457 0.18 -13.34 -0.66
CA ALA A 457 -1.24 -12.97 -0.65
C ALA A 457 -2.17 -14.19 -0.76
N GLN A 458 -1.84 -15.15 -1.63
CA GLN A 458 -2.58 -16.42 -1.74
C GLN A 458 -2.50 -17.24 -0.44
N LEU A 459 -1.32 -17.39 0.14
CA LEU A 459 -1.13 -18.06 1.43
C LEU A 459 -1.91 -17.39 2.55
N ALA A 460 -1.88 -16.06 2.64
CA ALA A 460 -2.66 -15.32 3.62
C ALA A 460 -4.16 -15.55 3.46
N TRP A 461 -4.65 -15.63 2.21
CA TRP A 461 -6.04 -15.96 1.94
C TRP A 461 -6.39 -17.39 2.39
N ALA A 462 -5.59 -18.38 1.99
CA ALA A 462 -5.82 -19.76 2.38
C ALA A 462 -5.81 -19.95 3.92
N LEU A 463 -4.90 -19.25 4.63
CA LEU A 463 -4.86 -19.25 6.09
C LEU A 463 -6.12 -18.64 6.72
N ASP A 464 -6.70 -17.58 6.13
CA ASP A 464 -7.94 -17.01 6.66
C ASP A 464 -9.16 -17.91 6.41
N LEU A 465 -9.13 -18.71 5.35
CA LEU A 465 -10.23 -19.58 4.96
C LEU A 465 -10.20 -20.91 5.72
N HIS A 466 -9.03 -21.53 5.79
CA HIS A 466 -8.85 -22.89 6.33
C HIS A 466 -8.25 -22.92 7.74
N GLY A 467 -7.62 -21.82 8.18
CA GLY A 467 -6.88 -21.78 9.45
C GLY A 467 -5.56 -22.57 9.40
N ALA A 468 -5.01 -22.85 10.57
CA ALA A 468 -3.88 -23.75 10.76
C ALA A 468 -4.14 -24.63 12.00
N PRO A 469 -3.67 -25.89 12.02
CA PRO A 469 -3.82 -26.78 13.16
C PRO A 469 -2.89 -26.42 14.34
N ILE A 470 -1.97 -25.47 14.17
CA ILE A 470 -1.02 -25.03 15.20
C ILE A 470 -1.27 -23.56 15.56
N ASP A 471 -1.46 -23.26 16.84
CA ASP A 471 -1.42 -21.90 17.38
C ASP A 471 0.02 -21.51 17.76
N TYR A 472 0.76 -21.00 16.78
CA TYR A 472 2.15 -20.57 16.94
C TYR A 472 2.29 -19.41 17.93
N SER A 473 1.27 -18.56 18.08
CA SER A 473 1.30 -17.44 19.02
C SER A 473 1.29 -17.94 20.46
N ARG A 474 0.39 -18.88 20.78
CA ARG A 474 0.30 -19.51 22.10
C ARG A 474 1.60 -20.24 22.44
N ARG A 475 2.10 -21.08 21.53
CA ARG A 475 3.37 -21.81 21.72
C ARG A 475 4.54 -20.88 22.05
N ARG A 476 4.66 -19.75 21.34
CA ARG A 476 5.74 -18.77 21.49
C ARG A 476 5.64 -17.87 22.72
N ARG A 477 4.45 -17.37 23.05
CA ARG A 477 4.29 -16.32 24.07
C ARG A 477 4.05 -16.89 25.47
N GLN A 478 3.33 -18.00 25.55
CA GLN A 478 2.72 -18.46 26.81
C GLN A 478 3.29 -19.79 27.30
N VAL A 479 3.74 -20.66 26.40
CA VAL A 479 3.99 -22.07 26.76
C VAL A 479 5.47 -22.46 26.74
N PHE A 480 6.19 -22.23 25.64
CA PHE A 480 7.52 -22.78 25.47
C PHE A 480 8.61 -21.70 25.54
N ARG A 481 9.51 -21.89 26.50
CA ARG A 481 10.75 -21.16 26.74
C ARG A 481 11.88 -22.16 27.07
N PRO A 482 13.16 -21.77 26.94
CA PRO A 482 14.30 -22.67 27.21
C PRO A 482 14.27 -23.34 28.58
N ASP A 483 13.66 -22.70 29.58
CA ASP A 483 13.50 -23.15 30.97
C ASP A 483 12.29 -24.06 31.20
N THR A 484 11.29 -24.01 30.32
CA THR A 484 10.03 -24.77 30.49
C THR A 484 10.04 -26.14 29.80
N ILE A 485 10.94 -26.35 28.83
CA ILE A 485 11.00 -27.60 28.07
C ILE A 485 11.65 -28.71 28.90
N ALA A 486 11.03 -29.89 28.89
CA ALA A 486 11.62 -31.09 29.48
C ALA A 486 12.23 -31.96 28.38
N LEU A 487 13.47 -32.41 28.59
CA LEU A 487 14.11 -33.41 27.75
C LEU A 487 14.44 -34.61 28.65
N ASP A 488 13.88 -35.77 28.35
CA ASP A 488 14.12 -36.99 29.12
C ASP A 488 15.54 -37.52 28.86
N GLU A 489 16.45 -37.24 29.81
CA GLU A 489 17.85 -37.65 29.73
C GLU A 489 18.05 -39.16 29.97
N CYS A 490 17.08 -39.87 30.56
CA CYS A 490 17.11 -41.33 30.69
C CYS A 490 16.73 -41.99 29.36
N ALA A 491 15.66 -41.53 28.72
CA ALA A 491 15.27 -41.97 27.38
C ALA A 491 16.37 -41.65 26.35
N LEU A 492 17.01 -40.48 26.45
CA LEU A 492 18.16 -40.13 25.61
C LEU A 492 19.33 -41.12 25.77
N ARG A 493 19.66 -41.50 27.01
CA ARG A 493 20.69 -42.53 27.29
C ARG A 493 20.34 -43.86 26.64
N HIS A 494 19.07 -44.26 26.67
CA HIS A 494 18.61 -45.48 26.00
C HIS A 494 18.77 -45.42 24.46
N VAL A 495 18.49 -44.26 23.84
CA VAL A 495 18.74 -44.05 22.40
C VAL A 495 20.24 -44.12 22.10
N CYS A 496 21.09 -43.48 22.92
CA CYS A 496 22.55 -43.54 22.76
C CYS A 496 23.11 -44.96 22.86
N ASN A 497 22.61 -45.77 23.80
CA ASN A 497 23.02 -47.17 23.95
C ASN A 497 22.61 -48.04 22.76
N ARG A 498 21.55 -47.68 22.03
CA ARG A 498 21.05 -48.44 20.87
C ARG A 498 21.86 -48.19 19.59
N ILE A 499 22.44 -46.99 19.46
CA ILE A 499 23.19 -46.55 18.27
C ILE A 499 24.70 -46.68 18.44
N ASP A 500 25.18 -47.36 19.50
CA ASP A 500 26.59 -47.43 19.91
C ASP A 500 27.31 -46.05 19.88
N GLY A 501 26.56 -45.01 20.27
CA GLY A 501 26.97 -43.61 20.14
C GLY A 501 27.84 -43.13 21.31
N PRO A 502 28.66 -42.06 21.12
CA PRO A 502 29.44 -41.47 22.19
C PRO A 502 28.57 -40.90 23.32
N GLN A 503 29.11 -40.89 24.54
CA GLN A 503 28.48 -40.26 25.71
C GLN A 503 28.05 -38.81 25.40
N VAL A 504 26.82 -38.46 25.78
CA VAL A 504 26.21 -37.14 25.48
C VAL A 504 27.00 -36.04 26.19
N SER A 505 27.74 -35.24 25.43
CA SER A 505 28.43 -34.07 25.98
C SER A 505 27.44 -32.94 26.32
N PRO A 506 27.77 -32.04 27.29
CA PRO A 506 26.92 -30.89 27.60
C PRO A 506 26.60 -30.01 26.37
N GLY A 507 27.54 -29.92 25.41
CA GLY A 507 27.31 -29.22 24.14
C GLY A 507 26.28 -29.90 23.24
N THR A 508 26.29 -31.23 23.19
CA THR A 508 25.29 -32.02 22.43
C THR A 508 23.91 -31.86 23.04
N LEU A 509 23.81 -31.93 24.37
CA LEU A 509 22.57 -31.69 25.10
C LEU A 509 21.98 -30.29 24.82
N SER A 510 22.85 -29.26 24.80
CA SER A 510 22.46 -27.89 24.44
C SER A 510 21.89 -27.80 23.01
N HIS A 511 22.50 -28.48 22.04
CA HIS A 511 21.98 -28.54 20.68
C HIS A 511 20.65 -29.29 20.55
N LEU A 512 20.50 -30.41 21.28
CA LEU A 512 19.25 -31.17 21.32
C LEU A 512 18.12 -30.35 21.94
N ARG A 513 18.35 -29.68 23.06
CA ARG A 513 17.38 -28.75 23.69
C ARG A 513 17.00 -27.61 22.74
N TRP A 514 17.96 -27.06 22.00
CA TRP A 514 17.68 -26.04 20.99
C TRP A 514 16.84 -26.58 19.83
N CYS A 515 17.12 -27.79 19.34
CA CYS A 515 16.30 -28.43 18.29
C CYS A 515 14.90 -28.75 18.78
N LEU A 516 14.74 -29.26 20.02
CA LEU A 516 13.44 -29.49 20.64
C LEU A 516 12.63 -28.19 20.75
N LEU A 517 13.26 -27.11 21.22
CA LEU A 517 12.59 -25.82 21.31
C LEU A 517 12.20 -25.29 19.91
N ALA A 518 13.05 -25.47 18.90
CA ALA A 518 12.74 -25.08 17.53
C ALA A 518 11.54 -25.85 16.95
N LEU A 519 11.45 -27.17 17.24
CA LEU A 519 10.30 -28.00 16.88
C LEU A 519 9.00 -27.49 17.49
N LEU A 520 9.01 -27.24 18.80
CA LEU A 520 7.84 -26.78 19.54
C LEU A 520 7.38 -25.39 19.07
N LEU A 521 8.30 -24.46 18.82
CA LEU A 521 7.99 -23.11 18.36
C LEU A 521 7.63 -23.02 16.87
N GLY A 522 7.97 -24.05 16.07
CA GLY A 522 7.88 -24.00 14.61
C GLY A 522 8.85 -23.02 13.95
N ALA A 523 9.85 -22.54 14.70
CA ALA A 523 10.86 -21.61 14.23
C ALA A 523 12.10 -21.67 15.13
N ASP A 524 13.28 -21.44 14.55
CA ASP A 524 14.53 -21.40 15.30
C ASP A 524 14.52 -20.29 16.37
N PRO A 525 14.80 -20.62 17.65
CA PRO A 525 14.99 -19.64 18.73
C PRO A 525 16.11 -18.66 18.37
N GLU A 526 15.99 -17.38 18.77
CA GLU A 526 17.00 -16.35 18.51
C GLU A 526 18.39 -16.79 19.05
N PRO A 527 19.42 -16.93 18.18
CA PRO A 527 20.75 -17.33 18.61
C PRO A 527 21.70 -16.14 18.75
N GLU A 528 22.71 -16.27 19.59
CA GLU A 528 23.94 -15.49 19.45
C GLU A 528 24.65 -15.92 18.15
N THR A 529 24.90 -14.98 17.24
CA THR A 529 25.32 -15.22 15.84
C THR A 529 26.50 -16.18 15.64
N ALA A 530 27.40 -16.35 16.62
CA ALA A 530 28.52 -17.29 16.55
C ALA A 530 28.12 -18.78 16.64
N THR A 531 26.91 -19.09 17.13
CA THR A 531 26.46 -20.47 17.42
C THR A 531 25.53 -21.07 16.35
N LEU A 532 24.94 -20.27 15.47
CA LEU A 532 23.92 -20.74 14.51
C LEU A 532 24.46 -21.71 13.46
N ALA A 533 25.69 -21.48 12.95
CA ALA A 533 26.29 -22.37 11.97
C ALA A 533 26.55 -23.78 12.54
N ALA A 534 27.02 -23.85 13.79
CA ALA A 534 27.26 -25.11 14.49
C ALA A 534 25.96 -25.86 14.79
N ARG A 535 24.90 -25.14 15.21
CA ARG A 535 23.56 -25.71 15.45
C ARG A 535 22.92 -26.26 14.17
N ASN A 536 23.03 -25.53 13.06
CA ASN A 536 22.52 -26.00 11.77
C ASN A 536 23.29 -27.21 11.25
N HIS A 537 24.62 -27.19 11.39
CA HIS A 537 25.45 -28.35 11.06
C HIS A 537 25.07 -29.58 11.89
N PHE A 538 24.86 -29.40 13.21
CA PHE A 538 24.42 -30.47 14.10
C PHE A 538 23.07 -31.04 13.67
N ARG A 539 22.07 -30.18 13.39
CA ARG A 539 20.75 -30.62 12.91
C ARG A 539 20.84 -31.41 11.62
N GLN A 540 21.70 -31.00 10.68
CA GLN A 540 21.84 -31.64 9.37
C GLN A 540 22.54 -33.01 9.44
N HIS A 541 23.42 -33.22 10.41
CA HIS A 541 24.14 -34.47 10.63
C HIS A 541 23.57 -35.30 11.79
N MET A 542 22.35 -34.95 12.24
CA MET A 542 21.68 -35.65 13.33
C MET A 542 21.26 -37.04 12.85
N PRO A 543 21.57 -38.12 13.59
CA PRO A 543 21.05 -39.45 13.28
C PRO A 543 19.51 -39.49 13.28
N PRO A 544 18.87 -40.28 12.41
CA PRO A 544 17.41 -40.42 12.36
C PRO A 544 16.78 -40.80 13.72
N GLU A 545 17.49 -41.56 14.55
CA GLU A 545 17.03 -41.98 15.88
C GLU A 545 16.92 -40.79 16.84
N PHE A 546 17.84 -39.81 16.74
CA PHE A 546 17.74 -38.56 17.49
C PHE A 546 16.62 -37.67 16.95
N GLU A 547 16.38 -37.67 15.65
CA GLU A 547 15.25 -36.94 15.07
C GLU A 547 13.90 -37.51 15.55
N GLN A 548 13.75 -38.83 15.55
CA GLN A 548 12.56 -39.50 16.07
C GLN A 548 12.41 -39.24 17.58
N PHE A 549 13.48 -39.38 18.35
CA PHE A 549 13.47 -39.06 19.78
C PHE A 549 13.02 -37.62 20.04
N LEU A 550 13.54 -36.64 19.29
CA LEU A 550 13.12 -35.24 19.45
C LEU A 550 11.65 -35.03 19.08
N HIS A 551 11.12 -35.79 18.13
CA HIS A 551 9.70 -35.78 17.78
C HIS A 551 8.85 -36.29 18.95
N ASP A 552 9.20 -37.45 19.52
CA ASP A 552 8.50 -38.06 20.65
C ASP A 552 8.56 -37.15 21.89
N GLN A 553 9.72 -36.51 22.13
CA GLN A 553 9.86 -35.52 23.20
C GLN A 553 9.01 -34.27 22.95
N ALA A 554 8.86 -33.83 21.70
CA ALA A 554 7.99 -32.71 21.37
C ALA A 554 6.51 -33.04 21.63
N GLU A 555 6.06 -34.24 21.26
CA GLU A 555 4.71 -34.73 21.58
C GLU A 555 4.47 -34.82 23.08
N ALA A 556 5.42 -35.36 23.84
CA ALA A 556 5.34 -35.42 25.30
C ALA A 556 5.26 -34.03 25.95
N ASN A 557 6.02 -33.05 25.45
CA ASN A 557 5.94 -31.67 25.93
C ASN A 557 4.59 -31.02 25.58
N LEU A 558 4.01 -31.29 24.41
CA LEU A 558 2.67 -30.80 24.05
C LEU A 558 1.59 -31.44 24.93
N ALA A 559 1.66 -32.75 25.16
CA ALA A 559 0.74 -33.49 26.03
C ALA A 559 0.79 -33.00 27.48
N LYS A 560 2.00 -32.70 28.00
CA LYS A 560 2.21 -32.16 29.35
C LYS A 560 1.44 -30.85 29.59
N VAL A 561 1.32 -30.01 28.56
CA VAL A 561 0.59 -28.73 28.63
C VAL A 561 -0.83 -28.85 28.07
N ARG A 562 -1.32 -30.08 27.83
CA ARG A 562 -2.66 -30.39 27.31
C ARG A 562 -2.98 -29.72 25.97
N ILE A 563 -1.99 -29.65 25.08
CA ILE A 563 -2.15 -29.14 23.71
C ILE A 563 -2.30 -30.31 22.75
N ASN A 564 -3.45 -30.40 22.08
CA ASN A 564 -3.72 -31.39 21.04
C ASN A 564 -3.50 -30.80 19.63
N GLU A 565 -2.25 -30.65 19.25
CA GLU A 565 -1.83 -30.09 17.95
C GLU A 565 -0.67 -30.92 17.39
N PRO A 566 -0.49 -30.99 16.05
CA PRO A 566 0.66 -31.69 15.48
C PRO A 566 1.97 -30.99 15.85
N VAL A 567 3.07 -31.74 15.95
CA VAL A 567 4.40 -31.18 16.25
C VAL A 567 4.82 -30.18 15.17
N ARG A 568 4.63 -30.56 13.90
CA ARG A 568 4.94 -29.74 12.73
C ARG A 568 3.74 -29.66 11.79
N TRP A 569 3.63 -28.52 11.13
CA TRP A 569 2.69 -28.31 10.05
C TRP A 569 3.26 -27.23 9.12
N GLU A 570 3.06 -27.41 7.82
CA GLU A 570 3.35 -26.43 6.79
C GLU A 570 2.13 -26.35 5.83
N PRO A 571 1.82 -25.18 5.27
CA PRO A 571 0.72 -25.05 4.30
C PRO A 571 0.93 -25.96 3.08
N PRO A 572 -0.11 -26.67 2.63
CA PRO A 572 -0.05 -27.48 1.42
C PRO A 572 0.34 -26.65 0.17
N PRO A 573 1.17 -27.18 -0.75
CA PRO A 573 1.68 -26.43 -1.90
C PRO A 573 0.58 -25.91 -2.83
N GLU A 574 -0.59 -26.56 -2.88
CA GLU A 574 -1.74 -26.14 -3.68
C GLU A 574 -2.38 -24.81 -3.22
N TRP A 575 -2.08 -24.34 -2.01
CA TRP A 575 -2.62 -23.09 -1.47
C TRP A 575 -2.10 -21.83 -2.18
N ALA A 576 -0.98 -21.92 -2.89
CA ALA A 576 -0.51 -20.82 -3.72
C ALA A 576 0.16 -21.29 -5.00
N ARG A 577 -0.22 -20.69 -6.12
CA ARG A 577 0.35 -20.96 -7.43
C ARG A 577 0.96 -19.69 -8.01
N VAL A 578 2.21 -19.78 -8.47
CA VAL A 578 2.87 -18.73 -9.23
C VAL A 578 3.40 -19.32 -10.54
N PRO A 579 3.52 -18.54 -11.63
CA PRO A 579 3.97 -19.09 -12.92
C PRO A 579 5.35 -19.74 -12.85
N HIS A 580 6.29 -19.13 -12.11
CA HIS A 580 7.64 -19.62 -11.91
C HIS A 580 8.12 -19.31 -10.48
N TRP A 581 8.59 -20.34 -9.76
CA TRP A 581 9.16 -20.16 -8.43
C TRP A 581 10.56 -19.54 -8.53
N PRO A 582 10.88 -18.49 -7.75
CA PRO A 582 12.21 -17.89 -7.73
C PRO A 582 13.31 -18.78 -7.15
N GLY A 583 12.94 -19.74 -6.30
CA GLY A 583 13.81 -20.71 -5.66
C GLY A 583 13.61 -22.12 -6.21
N HIS A 584 13.53 -23.11 -5.31
CA HIS A 584 13.32 -24.52 -5.66
C HIS A 584 12.04 -25.06 -5.02
N ASP A 585 11.34 -25.94 -5.74
CA ASP A 585 10.24 -26.70 -5.16
C ASP A 585 10.81 -27.94 -4.45
N ASP A 586 10.34 -28.22 -3.22
CA ASP A 586 10.78 -29.41 -2.47
C ASP A 586 10.13 -30.71 -2.98
N THR A 587 9.05 -30.61 -3.77
CA THR A 587 8.37 -31.76 -4.39
C THR A 587 9.06 -32.24 -5.66
N SER A 588 9.90 -31.42 -6.29
CA SER A 588 10.60 -31.80 -7.53
C SER A 588 11.82 -32.68 -7.29
N ILE A 589 12.28 -32.81 -6.05
CA ILE A 589 13.42 -33.64 -5.66
C ILE A 589 12.88 -34.88 -4.95
N ASP A 590 13.15 -36.05 -5.52
CA ASP A 590 12.81 -37.30 -4.86
C ASP A 590 13.63 -37.48 -3.57
N ARG A 591 12.93 -37.75 -2.46
CA ARG A 591 13.53 -37.97 -1.15
C ARG A 591 14.40 -39.23 -1.14
N ALA A 592 13.98 -40.30 -1.80
CA ALA A 592 14.74 -41.56 -1.81
C ALA A 592 16.07 -41.38 -2.55
N HIS A 593 16.03 -40.72 -3.71
CA HIS A 593 17.24 -40.31 -4.43
C HIS A 593 18.16 -39.44 -3.57
N ALA A 594 17.64 -38.38 -2.93
CA ALA A 594 18.46 -37.52 -2.07
C ALA A 594 19.08 -38.26 -0.87
N ALA A 595 18.37 -39.20 -0.27
CA ALA A 595 18.88 -40.05 0.80
C ALA A 595 20.00 -40.99 0.33
N SER A 596 19.88 -41.55 -0.88
CA SER A 596 20.94 -42.38 -1.49
C SER A 596 22.24 -41.61 -1.70
N LEU A 597 22.16 -40.34 -2.15
CA LEU A 597 23.31 -39.46 -2.31
C LEU A 597 23.89 -38.98 -0.98
N ALA A 598 23.08 -38.88 0.07
CA ALA A 598 23.51 -38.51 1.41
C ALA A 598 24.19 -39.68 2.16
N ALA A 599 23.85 -40.93 1.86
CA ALA A 599 24.37 -42.14 2.50
C ALA A 599 25.91 -42.23 2.57
N PRO A 600 26.70 -41.88 1.53
CA PRO A 600 28.18 -41.89 1.60
C PRO A 600 28.78 -40.68 2.37
N SER A 601 27.96 -39.94 3.12
CA SER A 601 28.36 -38.76 3.90
C SER A 601 29.17 -37.72 3.09
N PRO A 602 28.69 -37.26 1.91
CA PRO A 602 29.36 -36.24 1.12
C PRO A 602 29.51 -34.92 1.89
N LEU A 603 30.39 -34.02 1.44
CA LEU A 603 30.40 -32.65 1.97
C LEU A 603 29.06 -31.98 1.62
N GLU A 604 28.49 -31.16 2.52
CA GLU A 604 27.23 -30.42 2.26
C GLU A 604 27.23 -29.69 0.90
N ARG A 605 28.38 -29.11 0.52
CA ARG A 605 28.55 -28.41 -0.75
C ARG A 605 28.47 -29.35 -1.96
N GLN A 606 28.98 -30.58 -1.83
CA GLN A 606 28.95 -31.58 -2.89
C GLN A 606 27.53 -32.10 -3.07
N LEU A 607 26.87 -32.50 -1.98
CA LEU A 607 25.47 -32.96 -2.03
C LEU A 607 24.55 -31.87 -2.59
N ALA A 608 24.74 -30.61 -2.17
CA ALA A 608 24.00 -29.49 -2.71
C ALA A 608 24.23 -29.37 -4.22
N LYS A 609 25.47 -29.51 -4.71
CA LYS A 609 25.79 -29.44 -6.15
C LYS A 609 25.13 -30.58 -6.94
N GLU A 610 25.17 -31.81 -6.42
CA GLU A 610 24.58 -32.99 -7.06
C GLU A 610 23.05 -32.89 -7.15
N LEU A 611 22.40 -32.30 -6.14
CA LEU A 611 20.97 -32.03 -6.12
C LEU A 611 20.57 -30.73 -6.85
N GLY A 612 21.51 -29.99 -7.43
CA GLY A 612 21.24 -28.70 -8.08
C GLY A 612 20.80 -27.59 -7.12
N LEU A 613 21.12 -27.70 -5.84
CA LEU A 613 20.76 -26.79 -4.75
C LEU A 613 21.94 -25.95 -4.28
N THR A 614 21.64 -24.85 -3.58
CA THR A 614 22.64 -24.19 -2.72
C THR A 614 22.70 -24.89 -1.37
N THR A 615 23.78 -24.70 -0.61
CA THR A 615 23.88 -25.26 0.76
C THR A 615 22.78 -24.77 1.69
N THR A 616 22.23 -23.58 1.45
CA THR A 616 21.10 -23.04 2.20
C THR A 616 19.79 -23.73 1.80
N HIS A 617 19.56 -23.98 0.51
CA HIS A 617 18.40 -24.75 0.05
C HIS A 617 18.45 -26.21 0.50
N LEU A 618 19.64 -26.84 0.49
CA LEU A 618 19.83 -28.19 1.03
C LEU A 618 19.41 -28.27 2.51
N ARG A 619 19.71 -27.24 3.30
CA ARG A 619 19.30 -27.17 4.72
C ARG A 619 17.78 -27.00 4.88
N LEU A 620 17.15 -26.15 4.08
CA LEU A 620 15.68 -25.99 4.07
C LEU A 620 14.99 -27.28 3.64
N TYR A 621 15.52 -27.96 2.63
CA TYR A 621 15.08 -29.28 2.19
C TYR A 621 15.22 -30.32 3.29
N SER A 622 16.36 -30.34 3.99
CA SER A 622 16.61 -31.23 5.12
C SER A 622 15.63 -30.98 6.27
N GLU A 623 15.34 -29.71 6.58
CA GLU A 623 14.37 -29.31 7.59
C GLU A 623 12.95 -29.74 7.22
N SER A 624 12.54 -29.58 5.95
CA SER A 624 11.18 -29.89 5.49
C SER A 624 10.94 -31.39 5.27
N ARG A 625 11.88 -32.08 4.60
CA ARG A 625 11.76 -33.48 4.15
C ARG A 625 12.44 -34.50 5.05
N ARG A 626 12.98 -34.08 6.21
CA ARG A 626 13.69 -34.96 7.17
C ARG A 626 14.79 -35.75 6.48
N LEU A 627 15.68 -35.03 5.78
CA LEU A 627 16.90 -35.58 5.20
C LEU A 627 18.05 -35.35 6.18
N THR A 628 18.75 -36.41 6.54
CA THR A 628 19.93 -36.36 7.40
C THR A 628 21.15 -36.84 6.63
N ILE A 629 22.31 -36.26 6.92
CA ILE A 629 23.60 -36.71 6.37
C ILE A 629 24.28 -37.53 7.47
N PRO A 630 24.43 -38.86 7.31
CA PRO A 630 25.05 -39.70 8.34
C PRO A 630 26.45 -39.17 8.70
N PRO A 631 26.84 -39.19 9.98
CA PRO A 631 28.21 -38.85 10.36
C PRO A 631 29.18 -39.92 9.83
N LEU A 632 30.41 -39.50 9.47
CA LEU A 632 31.47 -40.44 9.08
C LEU A 632 31.79 -41.41 10.22
N ALA A 633 31.97 -42.69 9.89
CA ALA A 633 32.32 -43.73 10.87
C ALA A 633 33.61 -43.40 11.64
N PRO A 634 33.74 -43.77 12.93
CA PRO A 634 34.97 -43.62 13.69
C PRO A 634 36.12 -44.37 13.00
N GLY A 635 37.09 -43.63 12.45
CA GLY A 635 38.22 -44.19 11.69
C GLY A 635 38.27 -43.75 10.23
N GLN A 636 37.11 -43.47 9.62
CA GLN A 636 37.03 -42.80 8.31
C GLN A 636 37.11 -41.28 8.48
N ARG A 637 38.13 -40.81 9.20
CA ARG A 637 38.48 -39.38 9.15
C ARG A 637 38.96 -39.11 7.74
N ARG A 638 38.13 -38.44 6.93
CA ARG A 638 38.61 -37.81 5.69
C ARG A 638 39.91 -37.11 6.03
N ALA A 639 40.99 -37.45 5.30
CA ALA A 639 42.25 -36.72 5.37
C ALA A 639 41.87 -35.25 5.34
N ARG A 640 42.03 -34.60 6.49
CA ARG A 640 41.64 -33.22 6.66
C ARG A 640 42.53 -32.49 5.67
N ARG A 641 42.05 -32.13 4.48
CA ARG A 641 42.71 -31.08 3.70
C ARG A 641 42.86 -29.97 4.70
N ALA A 642 44.09 -29.64 5.05
CA ALA A 642 44.41 -28.69 6.09
C ALA A 642 43.71 -27.37 5.71
N SER A 643 42.50 -27.18 6.24
CA SER A 643 41.77 -25.93 6.19
C SER A 643 41.97 -25.16 7.49
N GLY A 644 43.02 -25.49 8.24
CA GLY A 644 43.80 -24.44 8.90
C GLY A 644 44.61 -23.77 7.78
N ARG A 645 44.70 -22.45 7.64
CA ARG A 645 44.84 -21.48 8.73
C ARG A 645 45.55 -22.08 9.95
N THR A 646 46.51 -22.96 9.72
CA THR A 646 47.70 -23.06 10.55
C THR A 646 48.43 -21.74 10.37
N ARG A 647 48.23 -20.83 11.32
CA ARG A 647 49.24 -19.81 11.59
C ARG A 647 50.56 -20.56 11.81
N GLY A 648 51.55 -20.22 10.99
CA GLY A 648 52.98 -20.53 11.07
C GLY A 648 53.38 -21.74 11.91
N LYS A 649 53.69 -22.85 11.23
CA LYS A 649 54.70 -23.88 11.59
C LYS A 649 54.42 -25.09 10.70
N GLY A 650 55.24 -25.30 9.67
CA GLY A 650 55.19 -26.59 8.96
C GLY A 650 55.83 -26.66 7.58
N VAL A 651 56.09 -25.55 6.89
CA VAL A 651 56.85 -25.58 5.64
C VAL A 651 57.97 -24.54 5.74
N PRO A 652 59.26 -24.95 5.65
CA PRO A 652 60.37 -24.01 5.55
C PRO A 652 60.11 -23.06 4.38
N ARG A 653 60.16 -21.74 4.63
CA ARG A 653 60.06 -20.77 3.55
C ARG A 653 61.27 -20.94 2.64
N VAL A 654 61.04 -21.10 1.33
CA VAL A 654 62.09 -21.33 0.32
C VAL A 654 62.24 -20.09 -0.56
N GLY A 655 63.43 -19.89 -1.12
CA GLY A 655 63.71 -18.74 -1.99
C GLY A 655 63.81 -17.41 -1.22
N PRO A 656 63.38 -16.27 -1.79
CA PRO A 656 63.61 -14.94 -1.21
C PRO A 656 62.91 -14.69 0.15
N LEU A 657 61.98 -15.58 0.56
CA LEU A 657 61.32 -15.55 1.86
C LEU A 657 61.94 -16.51 2.89
N ALA A 658 63.04 -17.18 2.54
CA ALA A 658 63.80 -18.01 3.48
C ALA A 658 64.43 -17.16 4.60
N PRO A 659 64.65 -17.71 5.81
CA PRO A 659 65.15 -16.95 6.95
C PRO A 659 66.46 -16.19 6.69
N ALA A 660 67.38 -16.77 5.91
CA ALA A 660 68.64 -16.13 5.54
C ALA A 660 68.41 -14.98 4.54
N SER A 661 67.68 -15.23 3.46
CA SER A 661 67.38 -14.23 2.43
C SER A 661 66.54 -13.07 2.95
N VAL A 662 65.58 -13.32 3.85
CA VAL A 662 64.79 -12.25 4.49
C VAL A 662 65.66 -11.41 5.41
N ARG A 663 66.65 -11.99 6.09
CA ARG A 663 67.61 -11.25 6.92
C ARG A 663 68.50 -10.36 6.06
N GLU A 664 69.02 -10.87 4.96
CA GLU A 664 69.82 -10.12 3.99
C GLU A 664 69.01 -8.97 3.37
N LEU A 665 67.83 -9.27 2.79
CA LEU A 665 66.98 -8.27 2.13
C LEU A 665 66.49 -7.19 3.12
N TYR A 666 66.14 -7.57 4.36
CA TYR A 666 65.56 -6.66 5.35
C TYR A 666 66.57 -5.94 6.24
N LEU A 667 67.73 -6.51 6.58
CA LEU A 667 68.74 -5.84 7.43
C LEU A 667 69.90 -5.27 6.61
N GLU A 668 70.43 -6.03 5.65
CA GLU A 668 71.66 -5.67 4.94
C GLU A 668 71.36 -4.78 3.73
N GLN A 669 70.42 -5.19 2.87
CA GLN A 669 70.01 -4.43 1.67
C GLN A 669 68.99 -3.32 1.95
N ARG A 670 68.62 -3.16 3.23
CA ARG A 670 67.72 -2.13 3.77
C ARG A 670 66.30 -2.04 3.15
N MET A 671 65.84 -3.01 2.36
CA MET A 671 64.52 -2.96 1.71
C MET A 671 63.34 -2.91 2.71
N THR A 672 62.26 -2.25 2.31
CA THR A 672 61.02 -2.22 3.08
C THR A 672 60.23 -3.53 2.91
N GLN A 673 59.35 -3.83 3.87
CA GLN A 673 58.46 -5.00 3.78
C GLN A 673 57.56 -4.96 2.52
N GLN A 674 57.28 -3.77 1.97
CA GLN A 674 56.51 -3.61 0.74
C GLN A 674 57.35 -3.94 -0.50
N GLN A 675 58.59 -3.45 -0.56
CA GLN A 675 59.51 -3.76 -1.67
C GLN A 675 59.87 -5.25 -1.72
N ILE A 676 60.07 -5.89 -0.56
CA ILE A 676 60.27 -7.35 -0.48
C ILE A 676 59.00 -8.10 -0.92
N ALA A 677 57.81 -7.53 -0.66
CA ALA A 677 56.55 -8.13 -1.06
C ALA A 677 56.34 -8.05 -2.57
N GLU A 678 56.67 -6.92 -3.18
CA GLU A 678 56.63 -6.69 -4.63
C GLU A 678 57.67 -7.56 -5.38
N LEU A 679 58.90 -7.65 -4.86
CA LEU A 679 59.96 -8.48 -5.44
C LEU A 679 59.59 -9.97 -5.48
N VAL A 680 58.78 -10.43 -4.53
CA VAL A 680 58.35 -11.84 -4.41
C VAL A 680 56.94 -12.08 -4.98
N GLY A 681 56.20 -11.03 -5.34
CA GLY A 681 54.81 -11.13 -5.77
C GLY A 681 53.86 -11.63 -4.66
N CYS A 682 54.12 -11.24 -3.40
CA CYS A 682 53.30 -11.62 -2.24
C CYS A 682 52.77 -10.40 -1.49
N SER A 683 51.93 -10.60 -0.46
CA SER A 683 51.44 -9.49 0.38
C SER A 683 52.49 -9.04 1.41
N HIS A 684 52.54 -7.75 1.74
CA HIS A 684 53.38 -7.21 2.83
C HIS A 684 53.13 -7.91 4.18
N SER A 685 51.92 -8.41 4.43
CA SER A 685 51.58 -9.20 5.62
C SER A 685 52.27 -10.57 5.64
N THR A 686 52.57 -11.15 4.47
CA THR A 686 53.30 -12.43 4.32
C THR A 686 54.78 -12.24 4.62
N VAL A 687 55.40 -11.17 4.12
CA VAL A 687 56.78 -10.78 4.45
C VAL A 687 56.93 -10.48 5.94
N GLY A 688 55.99 -9.73 6.53
CA GLY A 688 56.01 -9.44 7.96
C GLY A 688 55.90 -10.68 8.87
N ASN A 689 55.27 -11.75 8.39
CA ASN A 689 55.27 -13.04 9.08
C ASN A 689 56.59 -13.78 8.89
N ALA A 690 57.19 -13.76 7.69
CA ALA A 690 58.49 -14.36 7.42
C ALA A 690 59.62 -13.73 8.27
N ILE A 691 59.63 -12.40 8.44
CA ILE A 691 60.57 -11.68 9.31
C ILE A 691 60.42 -12.12 10.77
N ARG A 692 59.18 -12.29 11.24
CA ARG A 692 58.88 -12.72 12.62
C ARG A 692 59.25 -14.19 12.84
N GLU A 693 58.99 -15.05 11.86
CA GLU A 693 59.36 -16.48 11.86
C GLU A 693 60.89 -16.66 11.83
N ALA A 694 61.63 -15.78 11.14
CA ALA A 694 63.08 -15.77 11.08
C ALA A 694 63.77 -15.14 12.31
N GLY A 695 63.00 -14.66 13.30
CA GLY A 695 63.51 -14.03 14.50
C GLY A 695 64.23 -12.68 14.26
N VAL A 696 63.97 -12.03 13.13
CA VAL A 696 64.63 -10.77 12.76
C VAL A 696 63.92 -9.60 13.48
N PRO A 697 64.66 -8.73 14.21
CA PRO A 697 64.06 -7.60 14.91
C PRO A 697 63.44 -6.62 13.90
N MET A 698 62.15 -6.37 14.05
CA MET A 698 61.43 -5.43 13.18
C MET A 698 61.94 -4.00 13.43
N ARG A 699 62.24 -3.25 12.36
CA ARG A 699 62.58 -1.82 12.50
C ARG A 699 61.41 -1.10 13.15
N GLN A 700 61.67 -0.44 14.26
CA GLN A 700 60.69 0.42 14.90
C GLN A 700 60.40 1.60 13.97
N ARG A 701 59.13 1.76 13.57
CA ARG A 701 58.72 2.78 12.60
C ARG A 701 58.93 4.22 13.13
N ARG A 702 59.06 4.41 14.45
CA ARG A 702 59.37 5.69 15.13
C ARG A 702 60.07 5.45 16.48
N PRO A 703 61.00 6.34 16.91
CA PRO A 703 61.58 6.28 18.25
C PRO A 703 60.51 6.53 19.33
N ARG A 704 60.70 5.91 20.51
CA ARG A 704 59.80 6.06 21.67
C ARG A 704 59.72 7.56 22.05
N GLY A 705 58.52 8.11 22.22
CA GLY A 705 58.36 9.54 22.56
C GLY A 705 58.23 10.49 21.36
N ALA A 706 58.29 10.03 20.12
CA ALA A 706 58.25 10.91 18.93
C ALA A 706 56.87 11.56 18.72
N LEU A 707 55.78 10.88 19.08
CA LEU A 707 54.42 11.43 18.97
C LEU A 707 54.14 12.47 20.06
N GLU A 708 54.70 12.25 21.25
CA GLU A 708 54.58 13.13 22.40
C GLU A 708 55.39 14.43 22.26
N ARG A 709 56.45 14.42 21.45
CA ARG A 709 57.22 15.63 21.11
C ARG A 709 56.56 16.48 20.02
N ALA A 710 55.71 15.88 19.20
CA ALA A 710 55.08 16.56 18.05
C ALA A 710 53.75 17.25 18.40
N VAL A 711 53.09 16.86 19.49
CA VAL A 711 51.76 17.35 19.85
C VAL A 711 51.70 17.55 21.37
N SER A 712 51.29 18.73 21.83
CA SER A 712 51.06 18.96 23.26
C SER A 712 49.70 18.41 23.70
N ARG A 713 49.62 17.93 24.95
CA ARG A 713 48.37 17.42 25.53
C ARG A 713 47.26 18.48 25.54
N THR A 714 47.60 19.71 25.96
CA THR A 714 46.68 20.83 26.08
C THR A 714 46.11 21.27 24.72
N TRP A 715 46.93 21.23 23.67
CA TRP A 715 46.46 21.50 22.30
C TRP A 715 45.52 20.42 21.81
N LEU A 716 45.85 19.14 22.01
CA LEU A 716 44.99 18.04 21.56
C LEU A 716 43.65 18.01 22.30
N GLU A 717 43.64 18.32 23.60
CA GLU A 717 42.43 18.46 24.40
C GLU A 717 41.56 19.61 23.91
N ASN A 718 42.15 20.79 23.63
CA ASN A 718 41.43 21.92 23.05
C ASN A 718 40.83 21.60 21.67
N GLU A 719 41.61 21.04 20.75
CA GLU A 719 41.14 20.74 19.38
C GLU A 719 40.10 19.60 19.34
N TYR A 720 40.28 18.55 20.15
CA TYR A 720 39.41 17.37 20.12
C TYR A 720 38.14 17.51 20.97
N GLN A 721 38.26 18.11 22.16
CA GLN A 721 37.17 18.20 23.14
C GLN A 721 36.43 19.55 23.04
N HIS A 722 37.17 20.66 23.06
CA HIS A 722 36.56 22.00 23.09
C HIS A 722 36.09 22.46 21.69
N LYS A 723 36.95 22.37 20.68
CA LYS A 723 36.61 22.69 19.28
C LYS A 723 35.86 21.56 18.56
N GLY A 724 35.89 20.34 19.12
CA GLY A 724 35.14 19.20 18.60
C GLY A 724 35.58 18.70 17.23
N ARG A 725 36.87 18.86 16.89
CA ARG A 725 37.42 18.38 15.61
C ARG A 725 37.52 16.86 15.57
N SER A 726 37.35 16.30 14.37
CA SER A 726 37.42 14.85 14.19
C SER A 726 38.86 14.33 14.25
N THR A 727 39.04 13.08 14.71
CA THR A 727 40.37 12.45 14.73
C THR A 727 41.04 12.36 13.34
N PRO A 728 40.31 12.15 12.22
CA PRO A 728 40.87 12.31 10.87
C PRO A 728 41.43 13.71 10.57
N ASP A 729 40.71 14.79 10.91
CA ASP A 729 41.13 16.15 10.54
C ASP A 729 42.34 16.62 11.33
N ILE A 730 42.36 16.29 12.63
CA ILE A 730 43.51 16.53 13.50
C ILE A 730 44.73 15.75 12.98
N ALA A 731 44.50 14.51 12.52
CA ALA A 731 45.57 13.69 11.95
C ALA A 731 46.11 14.26 10.64
N GLN A 732 45.23 14.80 9.78
CA GLN A 732 45.62 15.45 8.52
C GLN A 732 46.47 16.70 8.77
N GLU A 733 46.08 17.57 9.70
CA GLU A 733 46.81 18.79 10.03
C GLU A 733 48.20 18.49 10.61
N LEU A 734 48.28 17.53 11.53
CA LEU A 734 49.55 17.11 12.13
C LEU A 734 50.39 16.21 11.21
N ARG A 735 49.89 15.88 10.00
CA ARG A 735 50.48 14.89 9.08
C ARG A 735 50.75 13.53 9.76
N LEU A 736 49.87 13.14 10.68
CA LEU A 736 49.89 11.87 11.40
C LEU A 736 48.82 10.93 10.86
N HIS A 737 48.94 9.63 11.19
CA HIS A 737 47.87 8.70 10.89
C HIS A 737 46.77 8.81 11.97
N LYS A 738 45.49 8.68 11.61
CA LYS A 738 44.35 8.70 12.57
C LYS A 738 44.57 7.82 13.81
N ALA A 739 45.18 6.65 13.60
CA ALA A 739 45.50 5.71 14.67
C ALA A 739 46.50 6.24 15.70
N ASP A 740 47.38 7.17 15.32
CA ASP A 740 48.34 7.80 16.22
C ASP A 740 47.67 8.84 17.11
N VAL A 741 46.78 9.68 16.57
CA VAL A 741 45.97 10.63 17.33
C VAL A 741 45.05 9.90 18.32
N MET A 742 44.41 8.82 17.89
CA MET A 742 43.60 7.98 18.79
C MET A 742 44.42 7.33 19.92
N ARG A 743 45.70 7.01 19.65
CA ARG A 743 46.60 6.46 20.67
C ARG A 743 46.94 7.52 21.72
N LEU A 744 47.15 8.78 21.31
CA LEU A 744 47.38 9.91 22.22
C LEU A 744 46.15 10.21 23.08
N VAL A 745 44.94 10.28 22.48
CA VAL A 745 43.66 10.47 23.19
C VAL A 745 43.44 9.38 24.26
N LYS A 746 43.70 8.11 23.91
CA LYS A 746 43.57 6.99 24.87
C LYS A 746 44.64 7.02 25.96
N LYS A 747 45.86 7.47 25.64
CA LYS A 747 47.00 7.49 26.57
C LYS A 747 46.90 8.64 27.58
N TRP A 748 46.37 9.80 27.17
CA TRP A 748 46.19 10.98 28.03
C TRP A 748 44.80 11.07 28.67
N ASP A 749 43.99 10.03 28.51
CA ASP A 749 42.63 9.89 29.06
C ASP A 749 41.71 11.08 28.74
N ILE A 750 41.82 11.62 27.52
CA ILE A 750 40.95 12.72 27.07
C ILE A 750 39.54 12.15 26.84
N PRO A 751 38.49 12.72 27.48
CA PRO A 751 37.12 12.24 27.36
C PRO A 751 36.69 12.08 25.90
N LYS A 752 36.05 10.94 25.59
CA LYS A 752 35.53 10.69 24.24
C LYS A 752 34.30 11.56 23.99
N ASN A 753 34.35 12.32 22.90
CA ASN A 753 33.19 13.06 22.42
C ASN A 753 32.04 12.06 22.10
N PRO A 754 30.81 12.23 22.63
CA PRO A 754 29.72 11.25 22.51
C PRO A 754 29.32 10.92 21.05
N ASN A 755 29.65 11.79 20.10
CA ASN A 755 29.41 11.60 18.66
C ASN A 755 30.64 11.06 17.88
N GLY A 756 31.71 10.63 18.59
CA GLY A 756 33.03 10.30 18.06
C GLY A 756 33.16 9.00 17.27
N HIS A 757 32.07 8.39 16.81
CA HIS A 757 32.12 7.30 15.83
C HIS A 757 32.17 7.89 14.41
N GLY A 758 33.27 8.60 14.15
CA GLY A 758 33.78 9.05 12.85
C GLY A 758 32.75 9.27 11.73
N GLN A 759 32.30 10.52 11.56
CA GLN A 759 31.97 11.08 10.23
C GLN A 759 31.55 12.56 10.23
N HIS A 760 31.47 13.24 11.38
CA HIS A 760 30.99 14.62 11.42
C HIS A 760 31.99 15.51 12.15
N CYS A 761 32.79 16.24 11.36
CA CYS A 761 33.60 17.34 11.84
C CYS A 761 32.71 18.55 12.11
N GLN A 762 33.02 19.31 13.16
CA GLN A 762 32.57 20.69 13.34
C GLN A 762 33.14 21.54 12.18
N PRO A 763 32.34 21.96 11.19
CA PRO A 763 32.86 22.62 10.00
C PRO A 763 33.53 23.97 10.30
N PHE A 764 33.07 24.66 11.35
CA PHE A 764 33.60 25.97 11.75
C PHE A 764 34.82 25.88 12.70
N ALA A 765 35.29 24.68 13.04
CA ALA A 765 36.35 24.51 14.05
C ALA A 765 37.72 25.07 13.62
N ARG A 766 37.95 25.27 12.31
CA ARG A 766 39.18 25.86 11.77
C ARG A 766 39.22 27.39 11.89
N LEU A 767 38.06 28.04 11.94
CA LEU A 767 37.93 29.49 11.86
C LEU A 767 38.39 30.24 13.13
N ASN A 768 38.75 29.52 14.21
CA ASN A 768 39.15 30.09 15.51
C ASN A 768 38.16 31.14 16.09
N VAL A 769 36.88 31.07 15.71
CA VAL A 769 35.82 31.95 16.21
C VAL A 769 35.13 31.32 17.41
N THR A 770 34.86 32.11 18.44
CA THR A 770 34.01 31.69 19.57
C THR A 770 32.56 31.67 19.12
N LEU A 771 31.98 30.46 19.04
CA LEU A 771 30.58 30.26 18.69
C LEU A 771 29.66 30.53 19.88
N SER A 772 28.48 31.09 19.63
CA SER A 772 27.43 31.16 20.65
C SER A 772 26.97 29.75 21.08
N PRO A 773 26.45 29.58 22.31
CA PRO A 773 25.92 28.29 22.77
C PRO A 773 24.94 27.60 21.79
N PRO A 774 23.95 28.29 21.17
CA PRO A 774 23.06 27.67 20.19
C PRO A 774 23.78 27.32 18.89
N MET A 775 24.69 28.16 18.40
CA MET A 775 25.47 27.86 17.19
C MET A 775 26.41 26.67 17.39
N GLN A 776 27.01 26.55 18.58
CA GLN A 776 27.86 25.42 18.96
C GLN A 776 27.08 24.10 19.06
N ALA A 777 25.80 24.15 19.42
CA ALA A 777 24.92 22.98 19.42
C ALA A 777 24.53 22.57 17.99
N VAL A 778 24.17 23.54 17.14
CA VAL A 778 23.77 23.30 15.74
C VAL A 778 24.94 22.82 14.88
N SER A 779 26.14 23.35 15.08
CA SER A 779 27.34 22.98 14.33
C SER A 779 27.79 21.53 14.55
N ARG A 780 27.36 20.89 15.65
CA ARG A 780 27.56 19.45 15.94
C ARG A 780 26.60 18.53 15.21
N THR A 781 25.61 19.07 14.51
CA THR A 781 24.59 18.29 13.79
C THR A 781 25.02 17.95 12.36
N ARG A 782 24.49 16.86 11.83
CA ARG A 782 24.79 16.41 10.46
C ARG A 782 24.23 17.40 9.42
N ASN A 783 25.05 17.72 8.42
CA ASN A 783 24.76 18.65 7.31
C ASN A 783 24.41 20.07 7.80
N CYS A 784 25.01 20.53 8.90
CA CYS A 784 24.72 21.85 9.49
C CYS A 784 24.95 23.01 8.50
N VAL A 785 26.05 23.02 7.74
CA VAL A 785 26.35 24.06 6.72
C VAL A 785 25.20 24.22 5.72
N GLN A 786 24.75 23.11 5.11
CA GLN A 786 23.67 23.13 4.14
C GLN A 786 22.36 23.64 4.76
N ARG A 787 22.06 23.20 5.99
CA ARG A 787 20.83 23.61 6.67
C ARG A 787 20.86 25.09 7.08
N LEU A 788 22.02 25.61 7.50
CA LEU A 788 22.19 27.03 7.80
C LEU A 788 21.98 27.88 6.53
N ARG A 789 22.57 27.48 5.39
CA ARG A 789 22.33 28.12 4.08
C ARG A 789 20.84 28.14 3.72
N HIS A 790 20.15 27.02 3.89
CA HIS A 790 18.71 26.95 3.59
C HIS A 790 17.85 27.82 4.51
N ILE A 791 18.19 27.95 5.80
CA ILE A 791 17.41 28.79 6.73
C ILE A 791 17.64 30.28 6.46
N ILE A 792 18.89 30.69 6.17
CA ILE A 792 19.20 32.07 5.75
C ILE A 792 18.38 32.45 4.52
N GLU A 793 18.37 31.58 3.50
CA GLU A 793 17.55 31.79 2.31
C GLU A 793 16.06 31.81 2.66
N THR A 794 15.58 30.89 3.50
CA THR A 794 14.15 30.82 3.89
C THR A 794 13.66 32.12 4.55
N ALA A 795 14.51 32.81 5.31
CA ALA A 795 14.17 34.08 5.96
C ALA A 795 13.90 35.22 4.96
N GLN A 796 14.35 35.11 3.70
CA GLN A 796 14.20 36.13 2.66
C GLN A 796 12.89 35.97 1.86
N HIS A 797 12.15 34.87 2.05
CA HIS A 797 10.94 34.57 1.28
C HIS A 797 9.66 34.82 2.07
N ARG A 798 8.61 35.20 1.35
CA ARG A 798 7.24 35.44 1.88
C ARG A 798 6.59 34.23 2.58
N ASN A 799 6.97 33.01 2.20
CA ASN A 799 6.52 31.77 2.85
C ASN A 799 7.49 30.60 2.53
N ILE A 800 7.43 29.54 3.33
CA ILE A 800 8.32 28.36 3.21
C ILE A 800 8.18 27.67 1.84
N GLN A 801 7.02 27.75 1.20
CA GLN A 801 6.80 27.13 -0.12
C GLN A 801 7.54 27.89 -1.23
N SER A 802 7.57 29.23 -1.17
CA SER A 802 8.39 30.08 -2.03
C SER A 802 9.88 29.79 -1.84
N ALA A 803 10.34 29.67 -0.59
CA ALA A 803 11.73 29.31 -0.28
C ALA A 803 12.10 27.91 -0.80
N ALA A 804 11.20 26.94 -0.67
CA ALA A 804 11.41 25.57 -1.14
C ALA A 804 11.57 25.50 -2.66
N VAL A 805 10.76 26.26 -3.42
CA VAL A 805 10.87 26.38 -4.88
C VAL A 805 12.19 27.03 -5.27
N ALA A 806 12.59 28.13 -4.62
CA ALA A 806 13.84 28.83 -4.91
C ALA A 806 15.08 27.96 -4.64
N LEU A 807 15.05 27.15 -3.57
CA LEU A 807 16.14 26.24 -3.19
C LEU A 807 16.14 24.90 -3.97
N GLY A 808 15.10 24.59 -4.76
CA GLY A 808 14.96 23.30 -5.44
C GLY A 808 14.76 22.12 -4.49
N VAL A 809 14.20 22.36 -3.29
CA VAL A 809 14.01 21.35 -2.23
C VAL A 809 12.52 21.13 -1.96
N GLN A 810 12.11 19.91 -1.63
CA GLN A 810 10.73 19.62 -1.21
C GLN A 810 10.34 20.41 0.05
N TRP A 811 9.14 21.00 0.06
CA TRP A 811 8.64 21.78 1.20
C TRP A 811 8.72 21.03 2.54
N SER A 812 8.37 19.73 2.55
CA SER A 812 8.43 18.89 3.74
C SER A 812 9.85 18.74 4.29
N SER A 813 10.85 18.66 3.41
CA SER A 813 12.26 18.58 3.77
C SER A 813 12.77 19.90 4.36
N LEU A 814 12.38 21.04 3.79
CA LEU A 814 12.77 22.35 4.28
C LEU A 814 12.13 22.66 5.65
N ASN A 815 10.84 22.37 5.80
CA ASN A 815 10.13 22.53 7.07
C ASN A 815 10.70 21.63 8.18
N TYR A 816 11.10 20.40 7.84
CA TYR A 816 11.80 19.51 8.77
C TYR A 816 13.18 20.05 9.18
N GLN A 817 13.95 20.62 8.23
CA GLN A 817 15.26 21.20 8.53
C GLN A 817 15.16 22.40 9.47
N LEU A 818 14.20 23.31 9.22
CA LEU A 818 13.93 24.45 10.09
C LEU A 818 13.58 23.98 11.51
N LYS A 819 12.61 23.07 11.64
CA LYS A 819 12.19 22.53 12.95
C LYS A 819 13.35 21.87 13.70
N ARG A 820 14.21 21.13 13.02
CA ARG A 820 15.37 20.48 13.63
C ARG A 820 16.42 21.46 14.13
N ILE A 821 16.64 22.57 13.43
CA ILE A 821 17.56 23.60 13.89
C ILE A 821 16.95 24.35 15.07
N GLU A 822 15.68 24.70 15.05
CA GLU A 822 14.98 25.33 16.18
C GLU A 822 15.00 24.43 17.44
N GLU A 823 14.74 23.12 17.29
CA GLU A 823 14.86 22.13 18.37
C GLU A 823 16.29 22.04 18.94
N THR A 824 17.32 22.23 18.11
CA THR A 824 18.72 22.13 18.53
C THR A 824 19.23 23.44 19.14
N ALA A 825 18.80 24.59 18.59
CA ALA A 825 19.13 25.92 19.09
C ALA A 825 18.38 26.24 20.39
N GLY A 826 17.23 25.61 20.62
CA GLY A 826 16.42 25.77 21.84
C GLY A 826 15.42 26.93 21.78
N PHE A 827 15.26 27.57 20.63
CA PHE A 827 14.31 28.67 20.41
C PHE A 827 13.83 28.73 18.96
N THR A 828 12.72 29.43 18.73
CA THR A 828 12.13 29.64 17.40
C THR A 828 12.93 30.71 16.66
N ILE A 829 13.44 30.38 15.47
CA ILE A 829 14.24 31.30 14.65
C ILE A 829 13.35 32.07 13.67
N ILE A 830 12.39 31.37 13.04
CA ILE A 830 11.44 31.96 12.08
C ILE A 830 10.02 31.63 12.51
N GLU A 831 9.25 32.67 12.81
CA GLU A 831 7.81 32.54 13.02
C GLU A 831 7.11 32.28 11.68
N ARG A 832 6.20 31.29 11.70
CA ARG A 832 5.47 30.82 10.52
C ARG A 832 4.26 31.70 10.19
N SER A 833 4.42 33.01 10.35
CA SER A 833 3.49 34.08 9.99
C SER A 833 3.42 34.26 8.46
N ARG A 834 2.46 35.04 7.98
CA ARG A 834 2.33 35.40 6.56
C ARG A 834 2.32 36.93 6.46
N PRO A 835 3.44 37.58 6.12
CA PRO A 835 4.75 37.03 5.71
C PRO A 835 5.57 36.45 6.88
N LEU A 836 6.59 35.64 6.58
CA LEU A 836 7.49 35.06 7.61
C LEU A 836 8.19 36.17 8.39
N THR A 837 8.22 36.06 9.72
CA THR A 837 8.90 36.99 10.62
C THR A 837 10.07 36.30 11.33
N VAL A 838 11.26 36.89 11.26
CA VAL A 838 12.43 36.42 12.02
C VAL A 838 12.34 36.98 13.44
N THR A 839 12.45 36.11 14.45
CA THR A 839 12.44 36.50 15.86
C THR A 839 13.69 37.30 16.23
N GLU A 840 13.69 38.01 17.36
CA GLU A 840 14.86 38.79 17.81
C GLU A 840 16.11 37.90 17.98
N GLY A 841 16.00 36.80 18.74
CA GLY A 841 17.07 35.80 18.85
C GLY A 841 17.37 35.07 17.54
N GLY A 842 16.39 34.97 16.63
CA GLY A 842 16.58 34.44 15.28
C GLY A 842 17.47 35.34 14.42
N ARG A 843 17.37 36.67 14.55
CA ARG A 843 18.22 37.61 13.79
C ARG A 843 19.69 37.49 14.19
N GLU A 844 19.98 37.47 15.49
CA GLU A 844 21.34 37.28 16.00
C GLU A 844 21.94 35.96 15.53
N PHE A 845 21.14 34.88 15.56
CA PHE A 845 21.56 33.57 15.08
C PHE A 845 21.84 33.54 13.57
N LEU A 846 21.02 34.21 12.76
CA LEU A 846 21.22 34.28 11.31
C LEU A 846 22.43 35.14 10.94
N ILE A 847 22.68 36.24 11.64
CA ILE A 847 23.88 37.07 11.45
C ILE A 847 25.14 36.28 11.78
N GLU A 848 25.14 35.52 12.89
CA GLU A 848 26.24 34.64 13.24
C GLU A 848 26.44 33.54 12.17
N ALA A 849 25.34 32.92 11.71
CA ALA A 849 25.38 31.89 10.68
C ALA A 849 25.95 32.41 9.35
N GLU A 850 25.51 33.60 8.92
CA GLU A 850 25.96 34.25 7.68
C GLU A 850 27.45 34.58 7.78
N ARG A 851 27.90 35.22 8.88
CA ARG A 851 29.32 35.50 9.13
C ARG A 851 30.18 34.24 9.09
N LEU A 852 29.73 33.15 9.70
CA LEU A 852 30.47 31.88 9.74
C LEU A 852 30.52 31.19 8.38
N LEU A 853 29.46 31.30 7.57
CA LEU A 853 29.43 30.77 6.21
C LEU A 853 30.34 31.57 5.27
N THR A 854 30.34 32.89 5.37
CA THR A 854 31.28 33.75 4.62
C THR A 854 32.72 33.42 4.98
N LEU A 855 33.05 33.34 6.27
CA LEU A 855 34.38 32.95 6.72
C LEU A 855 34.77 31.54 6.27
N LEU A 856 33.81 30.61 6.17
CA LEU A 856 34.06 29.25 5.69
C LEU A 856 34.27 29.20 4.16
N ASP A 857 33.58 30.04 3.41
CA ASP A 857 33.69 30.14 1.96
C ASP A 857 34.97 30.88 1.53
N ASP A 858 35.44 31.86 2.33
CA ASP A 858 36.72 32.57 2.15
C ASP A 858 37.94 31.68 2.51
N ASP A 859 37.75 30.66 3.35
CA ASP A 859 38.80 29.75 3.86
C ASP A 859 38.95 28.47 3.00
N GLY A 860 38.43 28.46 1.75
CA GLY A 860 38.43 27.27 0.89
C GLY A 860 39.49 27.27 -0.23
N PRO A 861 39.94 26.09 -0.72
CA PRO A 861 40.19 24.81 -0.03
C PRO A 861 41.55 24.71 0.68
#